data_AF-A0A3Q7PBA2-F1
#
_entry.id   AF-A0A3Q7PBA2-F1
#
_cell.length_a   1.000
_cell.length_b   1.000
_cell.length_c   1.000
_cell.angle_alpha   90.00
_cell.angle_beta   90.00
_cell.angle_gamma   90.00
#
_symmetry.space_group_name_H-M   'P 1'
#
loop_
_entity.id
_entity.type
_entity.pdbx_description
1 polymer ?
#
loop_
_entity_poly.entity_id
_entity_poly.type
_entity_poly.pdbx_seq_one_letter_code
_entity_poly.pdbx_strand_id
1 'polypeptide(L)'
;MIPFLPIFSLLLLVVVNPANANGHYDKILAHSRIRGRDQGPNVCALQQILGTKKKYFSTCRNWYQGAICGKKTTVLYECCPGYMRMEGMKGCPAVLPIDHVYGTLGIVGTTTTQRYSDVSRLREEIEGKGSFTYFAPSNEAWDNLDSDIRRGLESNVNVELLNALHSHMVNNRMLTKDLKNGMIIPSMYNNLGLFINHYPNGVVTVNCARIIHGNQIATNGVVHVIDRVLTQIGTSIQDFIEAEDDLSSFRAASITSDILESLGRDGHFTLFAPTNEAFEKLPRGVLERIMGDKVASEALMKYHILNTLQCSEAIMGGAVFETLEGNTIEIGCDGDSITVNGIKMVNKKDIVTNNGVIHLIDQVLIPDSAKQVIELAGNQQTTFTDLVAQLGLASALRPDGEYTLLAPVNNAFSDDTLSMDQRLLKLILQNHILKVKVGLNELYNGQKLETIGGKQLRVFVYRTAVCIENSCMVRGSKQGRNGAIHIFQEIIKPAEKSLHEKLKKDKRFSIFLSLLEAADLKELLTQPGDWTLFVPTNDAFKGMTNEEKEILIRDKNALQNIILYHLTPGVFIGKGFEPGVTNILKTTQGSKIYLKGVNDTLLVNEVKSKESDIMTTNGVIHVVDKLLYPADTPVGNDQLLEILNKLIKYIQIKFVRGSTFKEIPMTVYTTKIITKVVEPKIKVIEGSLQPIIKTEGPTMTKVKIEGEPEFRLIKEGETVTEVIHGEPIIKKYTKIIDGVPVEITEKETREERIITGPEIKYTRISTGGGETEETLKKLLQEDTPVRKIQANKRVQGSRRRSREGRSQ
;
A
#
# COMPACT_ATOMS: atom_id res chain seq x y z
N MET A 1 -57.99 -64.81 -28.60
CA MET A 1 -57.97 -63.82 -29.70
C MET A 1 -56.82 -62.85 -29.46
N ILE A 2 -56.00 -62.69 -30.49
CA ILE A 2 -54.79 -61.87 -30.73
C ILE A 2 -55.19 -60.37 -30.87
N PRO A 3 -54.31 -59.33 -30.91
CA PRO A 3 -52.99 -59.02 -30.30
C PRO A 3 -52.96 -57.64 -29.56
N PHE A 4 -51.81 -57.16 -29.05
CA PHE A 4 -51.25 -55.84 -29.41
C PHE A 4 -49.74 -55.77 -29.10
N LEU A 5 -48.94 -55.46 -30.13
CA LEU A 5 -47.47 -55.33 -30.10
C LEU A 5 -47.01 -53.95 -29.56
N PRO A 6 -45.83 -53.86 -28.90
CA PRO A 6 -45.12 -52.60 -28.70
C PRO A 6 -44.07 -52.38 -29.81
N ILE A 7 -44.01 -51.18 -30.38
CA ILE A 7 -42.86 -50.72 -31.18
C ILE A 7 -42.25 -49.50 -30.47
N PHE A 8 -41.03 -49.74 -29.99
CA PHE A 8 -40.08 -48.76 -29.46
C PHE A 8 -39.78 -47.70 -30.54
N SER A 9 -40.02 -46.42 -30.23
CA SER A 9 -39.46 -45.29 -30.97
C SER A 9 -38.37 -44.67 -30.10
N LEU A 10 -37.11 -44.97 -30.42
CA LEU A 10 -35.92 -44.45 -29.75
C LEU A 10 -35.62 -43.06 -30.32
N LEU A 11 -36.15 -42.03 -29.66
CA LEU A 11 -35.81 -40.63 -29.91
C LEU A 11 -34.40 -40.38 -29.36
N LEU A 12 -33.38 -40.42 -30.22
CA LEU A 12 -32.00 -40.11 -29.85
C LEU A 12 -31.82 -38.59 -29.73
N LEU A 13 -32.29 -38.04 -28.61
CA LEU A 13 -31.94 -36.71 -28.13
C LEU A 13 -30.45 -36.71 -27.80
N VAL A 14 -29.62 -36.24 -28.73
CA VAL A 14 -28.23 -35.83 -28.43
C VAL A 14 -28.31 -34.55 -27.60
N VAL A 15 -28.51 -34.73 -26.30
CA VAL A 15 -28.20 -33.70 -25.30
C VAL A 15 -26.68 -33.59 -25.31
N VAL A 16 -26.15 -32.53 -25.92
CA VAL A 16 -24.75 -32.17 -25.76
C VAL A 16 -24.57 -31.77 -24.30
N ASN A 17 -24.06 -32.72 -23.52
CA ASN A 17 -23.72 -32.53 -22.12
C ASN A 17 -22.56 -31.50 -22.06
N PRO A 18 -22.72 -30.33 -21.41
CA PRO A 18 -21.65 -29.34 -21.32
C PRO A 18 -20.52 -29.76 -20.36
N ALA A 19 -20.59 -30.97 -19.79
CA ALA A 19 -19.74 -31.46 -18.72
C ALA A 19 -18.33 -31.92 -19.13
N ASN A 20 -17.96 -31.92 -20.42
CA ASN A 20 -16.64 -32.40 -20.89
C ASN A 20 -15.71 -31.31 -21.47
N ALA A 21 -16.02 -30.02 -21.32
CA ALA A 21 -15.15 -28.91 -21.76
C ALA A 21 -14.00 -28.68 -20.75
N ASN A 22 -12.94 -29.48 -20.84
CA ASN A 22 -11.80 -29.37 -19.90
C ASN A 22 -10.84 -28.20 -20.21
N GLY A 23 -10.90 -27.56 -21.39
CA GLY A 23 -10.05 -26.42 -21.79
C GLY A 23 -10.77 -25.06 -21.81
N HIS A 24 -10.07 -23.95 -21.51
CA HIS A 24 -10.63 -22.59 -21.62
C HIS A 24 -11.12 -22.26 -23.04
N TYR A 25 -10.40 -22.66 -24.09
CA TYR A 25 -10.85 -22.46 -25.47
C TYR A 25 -12.23 -23.08 -25.72
N ASP A 26 -12.44 -24.33 -25.33
CA ASP A 26 -13.70 -25.05 -25.54
C ASP A 26 -14.87 -24.42 -24.77
N LYS A 27 -14.62 -23.91 -23.56
CA LYS A 27 -15.62 -23.17 -22.77
C LYS A 27 -16.04 -21.88 -23.49
N ILE A 28 -15.09 -21.13 -24.01
CA ILE A 28 -15.37 -19.88 -24.74
C ILE A 28 -16.09 -20.16 -26.06
N LEU A 29 -15.69 -21.21 -26.78
CA LEU A 29 -16.37 -21.66 -27.99
C LEU A 29 -17.80 -22.12 -27.72
N ALA A 30 -18.04 -22.83 -26.62
CA ALA A 30 -19.39 -23.24 -26.20
C ALA A 30 -20.29 -22.03 -25.93
N HIS A 31 -19.78 -21.00 -25.25
CA HIS A 31 -20.52 -19.75 -25.07
C HIS A 31 -20.79 -19.02 -26.39
N SER A 32 -19.83 -19.02 -27.32
CA SER A 32 -20.01 -18.46 -28.66
C SER A 32 -21.13 -19.17 -29.44
N ARG A 33 -21.21 -20.51 -29.35
CA ARG A 33 -22.32 -21.31 -29.92
C ARG A 33 -23.67 -20.95 -29.33
N ILE A 34 -23.76 -20.78 -28.01
CA ILE A 34 -25.00 -20.38 -27.34
C ILE A 34 -25.48 -19.03 -27.86
N ARG A 35 -24.58 -18.06 -28.04
CA ARG A 35 -24.89 -16.72 -28.58
C ARG A 35 -25.29 -16.74 -30.06
N GLY A 36 -24.78 -17.69 -30.83
CA GLY A 36 -25.08 -17.86 -32.25
C GLY A 36 -26.33 -18.67 -32.55
N ARG A 37 -26.94 -19.30 -31.54
CA ARG A 37 -28.01 -20.30 -31.70
C ARG A 37 -29.20 -19.82 -32.52
N ASP A 38 -29.58 -18.56 -32.37
CA ASP A 38 -30.74 -17.98 -33.07
C ASP A 38 -30.51 -17.80 -34.58
N GLN A 39 -29.26 -17.78 -35.02
CA GLN A 39 -28.90 -17.69 -36.44
C GLN A 39 -28.94 -19.05 -37.16
N GLY A 40 -29.09 -20.14 -36.41
CA GLY A 40 -29.21 -21.51 -36.91
C GLY A 40 -28.21 -22.49 -36.28
N PRO A 41 -28.27 -23.77 -36.66
CA PRO A 41 -27.39 -24.80 -36.11
C PRO A 41 -25.91 -24.51 -36.39
N ASN A 42 -25.04 -24.81 -35.43
CA ASN A 42 -23.58 -24.70 -35.52
C ASN A 42 -23.05 -23.32 -35.95
N VAL A 43 -23.79 -22.25 -35.66
CA VAL A 43 -23.32 -20.87 -35.83
C VAL A 43 -22.63 -20.41 -34.55
N CYS A 44 -21.48 -19.77 -34.71
CA CYS A 44 -20.70 -19.17 -33.65
C CYS A 44 -20.75 -17.65 -33.79
N ALA A 45 -20.84 -16.97 -32.65
CA ALA A 45 -20.80 -15.52 -32.58
C ALA A 45 -19.39 -15.04 -32.22
N LEU A 46 -18.81 -14.19 -33.07
CA LEU A 46 -17.47 -13.61 -32.91
C LEU A 46 -17.58 -12.10 -32.76
N GLN A 47 -16.67 -11.49 -32.02
CA GLN A 47 -16.50 -10.03 -32.01
C GLN A 47 -15.36 -9.66 -32.96
N GLN A 48 -15.65 -8.77 -33.90
CA GLN A 48 -14.64 -8.12 -34.73
C GLN A 48 -14.39 -6.71 -34.21
N ILE A 49 -13.12 -6.33 -34.06
CA ILE A 49 -12.76 -4.97 -33.68
C ILE A 49 -13.03 -4.03 -34.86
N LEU A 50 -13.76 -2.93 -34.62
CA LEU A 50 -14.06 -1.95 -35.67
C LEU A 50 -12.78 -1.35 -36.26
N GLY A 51 -12.70 -1.32 -37.59
CA GLY A 51 -11.54 -0.82 -38.33
C GLY A 51 -10.41 -1.83 -38.51
N THR A 52 -10.53 -3.05 -37.96
CA THR A 52 -9.54 -4.12 -38.17
C THR A 52 -10.19 -5.40 -38.69
N LYS A 53 -9.38 -6.35 -39.16
CA LYS A 53 -9.83 -7.71 -39.54
C LYS A 53 -9.77 -8.70 -38.38
N LYS A 54 -9.39 -8.26 -37.17
CA LYS A 54 -9.18 -9.16 -36.02
C LYS A 54 -10.51 -9.60 -35.44
N LYS A 55 -10.70 -10.91 -35.35
CA LYS A 55 -11.89 -11.58 -34.84
C LYS A 55 -11.54 -12.41 -33.61
N TYR A 56 -12.42 -12.37 -32.61
CA TYR A 56 -12.22 -13.10 -31.35
C TYR A 56 -13.48 -13.86 -30.94
N PHE A 57 -13.27 -15.09 -30.47
CA PHE A 57 -14.21 -15.71 -29.54
C PHE A 57 -13.98 -15.07 -28.17
N SER A 58 -14.90 -14.22 -27.75
CA SER A 58 -14.70 -13.39 -26.56
C SER A 58 -15.37 -13.94 -25.31
N THR A 59 -14.79 -13.61 -24.16
CA THR A 59 -15.36 -13.89 -22.84
C THR A 59 -16.70 -13.18 -22.64
N CYS A 60 -17.52 -13.63 -21.68
CA CYS A 60 -18.77 -12.93 -21.35
C CYS A 60 -18.54 -11.48 -20.95
N ARG A 61 -17.45 -11.18 -20.23
CA ARG A 61 -17.09 -9.81 -19.83
C ARG A 61 -16.93 -8.90 -21.06
N ASN A 62 -16.07 -9.29 -22.00
CA ASN A 62 -15.80 -8.49 -23.21
C ASN A 62 -17.03 -8.41 -24.13
N TRP A 63 -17.82 -9.48 -24.18
CA TRP A 63 -19.07 -9.52 -24.94
C TRP A 63 -20.06 -8.45 -24.48
N TYR A 64 -20.35 -8.40 -23.17
CA TYR A 64 -21.29 -7.41 -22.62
C TYR A 64 -20.74 -5.98 -22.62
N GLN A 65 -19.42 -5.82 -22.55
CA GLN A 65 -18.79 -4.51 -22.71
C GLN A 65 -18.88 -3.98 -24.16
N GLY A 66 -19.08 -4.87 -25.15
CA GLY A 66 -19.14 -4.48 -26.56
C GLY A 66 -17.83 -3.93 -27.13
N ALA A 67 -16.73 -4.10 -26.41
CA ALA A 67 -15.42 -3.55 -26.76
C ALA A 67 -14.30 -4.55 -26.45
N ILE A 68 -13.23 -4.49 -27.26
CA ILE A 68 -11.96 -5.22 -27.05
C ILE A 68 -10.84 -4.20 -27.25
N CYS A 69 -9.86 -4.15 -26.36
CA CYS A 69 -8.76 -3.18 -26.40
C CYS A 69 -9.25 -1.72 -26.57
N GLY A 70 -10.26 -1.31 -25.80
CA GLY A 70 -10.84 0.04 -25.85
C GLY A 70 -11.59 0.40 -27.15
N LYS A 71 -11.59 -0.48 -28.16
CA LYS A 71 -12.28 -0.28 -29.43
C LYS A 71 -13.62 -1.00 -29.43
N LYS A 72 -14.66 -0.32 -29.93
CA LYS A 72 -15.97 -0.93 -30.16
C LYS A 72 -15.87 -2.11 -31.11
N THR A 73 -16.72 -3.10 -30.90
CA THR A 73 -16.76 -4.32 -31.70
C THR A 73 -18.09 -4.47 -32.40
N THR A 74 -18.08 -5.15 -33.55
CA THR A 74 -19.28 -5.64 -34.22
C THR A 74 -19.39 -7.15 -34.03
N VAL A 75 -20.60 -7.64 -33.85
CA VAL A 75 -20.86 -9.08 -33.77
C VAL A 75 -20.96 -9.65 -35.18
N LEU A 76 -20.15 -10.65 -35.47
CA LEU A 76 -20.23 -11.47 -36.67
C LEU A 76 -20.73 -12.87 -36.33
N TYR A 77 -21.50 -13.44 -37.26
CA TYR A 77 -22.02 -14.79 -37.15
C TYR A 77 -21.44 -15.66 -38.27
N GLU A 78 -20.55 -16.55 -37.89
CA GLU A 78 -19.85 -17.45 -38.81
C GLU A 78 -20.11 -18.90 -38.41
N CYS A 79 -19.83 -19.83 -39.32
CA CYS A 79 -19.88 -21.24 -38.94
C CYS A 79 -18.84 -21.52 -37.86
N CYS A 80 -19.24 -22.28 -36.85
CA CYS A 80 -18.29 -22.78 -35.88
C CYS A 80 -17.23 -23.65 -36.58
N PRO A 81 -16.00 -23.73 -36.03
CA PRO A 81 -14.96 -24.60 -36.57
C PRO A 81 -15.49 -26.03 -36.83
N GLY A 82 -15.24 -26.54 -38.04
CA GLY A 82 -15.73 -27.84 -38.52
C GLY A 82 -17.07 -27.83 -39.26
N TYR A 83 -17.76 -26.70 -39.43
CA TYR A 83 -19.09 -26.63 -40.07
C TYR A 83 -19.14 -25.66 -41.24
N MET A 84 -20.09 -25.86 -42.15
CA MET A 84 -20.33 -25.01 -43.32
C MET A 84 -21.82 -24.75 -43.58
N ARG A 85 -22.08 -23.69 -44.35
CA ARG A 85 -23.43 -23.34 -44.82
C ARG A 85 -23.82 -24.24 -45.99
N MET A 86 -25.12 -24.50 -46.12
CA MET A 86 -25.71 -25.10 -47.32
C MET A 86 -26.71 -24.13 -47.93
N GLU A 87 -26.79 -24.12 -49.26
CA GLU A 87 -27.69 -23.24 -49.99
C GLU A 87 -29.14 -23.52 -49.60
N GLY A 88 -29.93 -22.45 -49.37
CA GLY A 88 -31.32 -22.55 -48.94
C GLY A 88 -31.55 -22.94 -47.48
N MET A 89 -30.51 -23.26 -46.69
CA MET A 89 -30.65 -23.63 -45.27
C MET A 89 -30.15 -22.54 -44.32
N LYS A 90 -30.81 -22.40 -43.15
CA LYS A 90 -30.38 -21.48 -42.09
C LYS A 90 -29.20 -22.05 -41.31
N GLY A 91 -28.28 -21.17 -40.90
CA GLY A 91 -27.10 -21.53 -40.11
C GLY A 91 -26.06 -22.35 -40.88
N CYS A 92 -25.42 -23.29 -40.18
CA CYS A 92 -24.35 -24.15 -40.68
C CYS A 92 -24.70 -25.63 -40.44
N PRO A 93 -25.67 -26.18 -41.20
CA PRO A 93 -26.21 -27.51 -40.95
C PRO A 93 -25.26 -28.63 -41.40
N ALA A 94 -24.29 -28.34 -42.26
CA ALA A 94 -23.33 -29.32 -42.78
C ALA A 94 -22.01 -29.27 -42.01
N VAL A 95 -21.39 -30.44 -41.86
CA VAL A 95 -20.01 -30.58 -41.39
C VAL A 95 -19.09 -30.40 -42.58
N LEU A 96 -17.95 -29.74 -42.39
CA LEU A 96 -16.92 -29.65 -43.43
C LEU A 96 -16.48 -31.07 -43.82
N PRO A 97 -16.32 -31.37 -45.13
CA PRO A 97 -15.77 -32.65 -45.54
C PRO A 97 -14.39 -32.82 -44.91
N ILE A 98 -14.14 -34.00 -44.35
CA ILE A 98 -12.79 -34.34 -43.91
C ILE A 98 -11.98 -34.71 -45.14
N ASP A 99 -10.80 -34.13 -45.25
CA ASP A 99 -9.82 -34.44 -46.27
C ASP A 99 -8.47 -34.67 -45.59
N HIS A 100 -7.44 -35.09 -46.32
CA HIS A 100 -6.07 -35.07 -45.79
C HIS A 100 -5.65 -33.63 -45.42
N VAL A 101 -4.55 -33.50 -44.67
CA VAL A 101 -4.10 -32.20 -44.14
C VAL A 101 -3.91 -31.18 -45.26
N TYR A 102 -3.35 -31.56 -46.40
CA TYR A 102 -3.21 -30.66 -47.57
C TYR A 102 -4.54 -30.11 -48.10
N GLY A 103 -5.56 -30.96 -48.29
CA GLY A 103 -6.86 -30.54 -48.77
C GLY A 103 -7.60 -29.68 -47.74
N THR A 104 -7.42 -30.03 -46.46
CA THR A 104 -7.95 -29.25 -45.33
C THR A 104 -7.42 -27.81 -45.32
N LEU A 105 -6.17 -27.54 -45.75
CA LEU A 105 -5.65 -26.16 -45.90
C LEU A 105 -6.54 -25.32 -46.84
N GLY A 106 -6.94 -25.90 -47.97
CA GLY A 106 -7.85 -25.25 -48.91
C GLY A 106 -9.24 -25.02 -48.31
N ILE A 107 -9.76 -26.01 -47.58
CA ILE A 107 -11.07 -25.93 -46.90
C ILE A 107 -11.11 -24.79 -45.87
N VAL A 108 -10.02 -24.59 -45.12
CA VAL A 108 -9.94 -23.53 -44.10
C VAL A 108 -9.48 -22.18 -44.67
N GLY A 109 -9.24 -22.10 -45.98
CA GLY A 109 -8.90 -20.87 -46.69
C GLY A 109 -7.43 -20.44 -46.56
N THR A 110 -6.52 -21.30 -46.10
CA THR A 110 -5.07 -21.01 -46.03
C THR A 110 -4.36 -21.34 -47.35
N THR A 111 -4.88 -20.78 -48.45
CA THR A 111 -4.45 -21.09 -49.82
C THR A 111 -2.98 -20.78 -50.09
N THR A 112 -2.41 -19.76 -49.43
CA THR A 112 -0.98 -19.43 -49.56
C THR A 112 -0.11 -20.52 -48.93
N THR A 113 -0.46 -20.97 -47.73
CA THR A 113 0.20 -22.09 -47.06
C THR A 113 0.05 -23.37 -47.89
N GLN A 114 -1.14 -23.64 -48.44
CA GLN A 114 -1.37 -24.78 -49.33
C GLN A 114 -0.46 -24.74 -50.56
N ARG A 115 -0.39 -23.60 -51.27
CA ARG A 115 0.51 -23.40 -52.42
C ARG A 115 1.97 -23.62 -52.02
N TYR A 116 2.38 -23.10 -50.87
CA TYR A 116 3.75 -23.28 -50.39
C TYR A 116 4.07 -24.73 -50.04
N SER A 117 3.12 -25.50 -49.49
CA SER A 117 3.27 -26.94 -49.27
C SER A 117 3.38 -27.72 -50.59
N ASP A 118 2.72 -27.28 -51.66
CA ASP A 118 2.79 -27.90 -52.99
C ASP A 118 4.18 -27.68 -53.62
N VAL A 119 4.65 -26.44 -53.68
CA VAL A 119 5.93 -26.11 -54.33
C VAL A 119 7.17 -26.56 -53.54
N SER A 120 7.04 -26.81 -52.23
CA SER A 120 8.13 -27.32 -51.38
C SER A 120 8.24 -28.84 -51.33
N ARG A 121 7.37 -29.57 -52.06
CA ARG A 121 7.21 -31.04 -52.02
C ARG A 121 6.70 -31.60 -50.69
N LEU A 122 6.26 -30.76 -49.77
CA LEU A 122 5.63 -31.19 -48.51
C LEU A 122 4.29 -31.89 -48.76
N ARG A 123 3.58 -31.51 -49.84
CA ARG A 123 2.27 -32.04 -50.19
C ARG A 123 2.18 -33.57 -50.14
N GLU A 124 3.12 -34.28 -50.75
CA GLU A 124 3.09 -35.75 -50.81
C GLU A 124 3.09 -36.39 -49.41
N GLU A 125 3.81 -35.78 -48.46
CA GLU A 125 3.86 -36.23 -47.07
C GLU A 125 2.51 -36.02 -46.36
N ILE A 126 1.93 -34.82 -46.49
CA ILE A 126 0.69 -34.44 -45.80
C ILE A 126 -0.61 -34.88 -46.51
N GLU A 127 -0.51 -35.46 -47.72
CA GLU A 127 -1.56 -36.29 -48.34
C GLU A 127 -1.43 -37.77 -47.94
N GLY A 128 -0.20 -38.20 -47.61
CA GLY A 128 0.15 -39.58 -47.32
C GLY A 128 -0.26 -40.09 -45.94
N LYS A 129 0.36 -41.21 -45.53
CA LYS A 129 0.13 -41.85 -44.23
C LYS A 129 0.80 -41.07 -43.11
N GLY A 130 0.12 -40.91 -41.99
CA GLY A 130 0.67 -40.24 -40.81
C GLY A 130 -0.43 -39.66 -39.94
N SER A 131 -0.02 -38.95 -38.91
CA SER A 131 -0.90 -38.19 -38.02
C SER A 131 -0.23 -36.86 -37.74
N PHE A 132 -0.69 -35.78 -38.37
CA PHE A 132 0.00 -34.49 -38.31
C PHE A 132 -0.82 -33.44 -37.57
N THR A 133 -0.15 -32.47 -36.94
CA THR A 133 -0.74 -31.18 -36.59
C THR A 133 -0.06 -30.11 -37.42
N TYR A 134 -0.84 -29.30 -38.14
CA TYR A 134 -0.32 -28.21 -38.95
C TYR A 134 -0.81 -26.88 -38.40
N PHE A 135 0.10 -26.06 -37.87
CA PHE A 135 -0.17 -24.66 -37.50
C PHE A 135 -0.05 -23.78 -38.74
N ALA A 136 -1.07 -23.78 -39.59
CA ALA A 136 -1.05 -23.14 -40.89
C ALA A 136 -1.21 -21.61 -40.78
N PRO A 137 -0.22 -20.80 -41.23
CA PRO A 137 -0.41 -19.35 -41.28
C PRO A 137 -1.56 -18.97 -42.22
N SER A 138 -2.32 -17.93 -41.85
CA SER A 138 -3.34 -17.36 -42.73
C SER A 138 -2.71 -16.68 -43.96
N ASN A 139 -3.53 -16.34 -44.96
CA ASN A 139 -3.02 -15.57 -46.10
C ASN A 139 -2.48 -14.21 -45.66
N GLU A 140 -3.19 -13.53 -44.76
CA GLU A 140 -2.75 -12.27 -44.17
C GLU A 140 -1.45 -12.42 -43.37
N ALA A 141 -1.23 -13.58 -42.71
CA ALA A 141 0.00 -13.85 -42.00
C ALA A 141 1.22 -13.84 -42.94
N TRP A 142 1.08 -14.43 -44.14
CA TRP A 142 2.12 -14.39 -45.17
C TRP A 142 2.28 -13.01 -45.81
N ASP A 143 1.20 -12.25 -45.95
CA ASP A 143 1.24 -10.87 -46.47
C ASP A 143 1.90 -9.89 -45.49
N ASN A 144 1.79 -10.16 -44.19
CA ASN A 144 2.44 -9.39 -43.13
C ASN A 144 3.88 -9.85 -42.82
N LEU A 145 4.36 -10.94 -43.45
CA LEU A 145 5.74 -11.37 -43.30
C LEU A 145 6.67 -10.37 -43.99
N ASP A 146 7.83 -10.12 -43.39
CA ASP A 146 8.84 -9.26 -43.99
C ASP A 146 9.16 -9.69 -45.43
N SER A 147 9.27 -8.70 -46.32
CA SER A 147 9.34 -8.95 -47.76
C SER A 147 10.65 -9.63 -48.18
N ASP A 148 11.75 -9.38 -47.46
CA ASP A 148 13.03 -10.02 -47.71
C ASP A 148 13.01 -11.47 -47.21
N ILE A 149 12.45 -11.71 -46.01
CA ILE A 149 12.25 -13.07 -45.50
C ILE A 149 11.37 -13.89 -46.45
N ARG A 150 10.23 -13.33 -46.89
CA ARG A 150 9.31 -14.00 -47.81
C ARG A 150 9.98 -14.34 -49.14
N ARG A 151 10.70 -13.39 -49.75
CA ARG A 151 11.46 -13.64 -50.99
C ARG A 151 12.55 -14.69 -50.80
N GLY A 152 13.24 -14.67 -49.66
CA GLY A 152 14.24 -15.67 -49.30
C GLY A 152 13.66 -17.08 -49.30
N LEU A 153 12.51 -17.28 -48.64
CA LEU A 153 11.80 -18.56 -48.63
C LEU A 153 11.35 -18.99 -50.04
N GLU A 154 10.80 -18.06 -50.83
CA GLU A 154 10.34 -18.35 -52.20
C GLU A 154 11.49 -18.67 -53.17
N SER A 155 12.69 -18.13 -52.93
CA SER A 155 13.87 -18.39 -53.76
C SER A 155 14.46 -19.79 -53.55
N ASN A 156 14.23 -20.40 -52.38
CA ASN A 156 14.74 -21.72 -52.03
C ASN A 156 13.62 -22.62 -51.48
N VAL A 157 12.72 -23.00 -52.38
CA VAL A 157 11.51 -23.78 -52.03
C VAL A 157 11.81 -25.18 -51.49
N ASN A 158 12.90 -25.82 -51.94
CA ASN A 158 13.21 -27.21 -51.60
C ASN A 158 13.85 -27.37 -50.22
N VAL A 159 14.45 -26.31 -49.68
CA VAL A 159 15.17 -26.35 -48.40
C VAL A 159 14.56 -25.36 -47.43
N GLU A 160 14.68 -24.06 -47.67
CA GLU A 160 14.27 -23.03 -46.70
C GLU A 160 12.76 -23.02 -46.49
N LEU A 161 11.97 -23.04 -47.56
CA LEU A 161 10.51 -23.08 -47.44
C LEU A 161 10.04 -24.40 -46.81
N LEU A 162 10.60 -25.54 -47.24
CA LEU A 162 10.25 -26.84 -46.66
C LEU A 162 10.54 -26.88 -45.16
N ASN A 163 11.74 -26.46 -44.76
CA ASN A 163 12.15 -26.37 -43.36
C ASN A 163 11.26 -25.43 -42.55
N ALA A 164 10.93 -24.26 -43.12
CA ALA A 164 10.02 -23.31 -42.50
C ALA A 164 8.61 -23.91 -42.33
N LEU A 165 8.10 -24.68 -43.29
CA LEU A 165 6.79 -25.32 -43.16
C LEU A 165 6.81 -26.48 -42.16
N HIS A 166 7.86 -27.30 -42.13
CA HIS A 166 8.05 -28.36 -41.13
C HIS A 166 8.19 -27.80 -39.71
N SER A 167 8.72 -26.59 -39.54
CA SER A 167 8.76 -25.93 -38.23
C SER A 167 7.36 -25.58 -37.71
N HIS A 168 6.36 -25.48 -38.59
CA HIS A 168 4.95 -25.26 -38.23
C HIS A 168 4.18 -26.57 -38.01
N MET A 169 4.86 -27.72 -38.06
CA MET A 169 4.21 -29.03 -38.02
C MET A 169 4.69 -29.88 -36.85
N VAL A 170 3.81 -30.76 -36.38
CA VAL A 170 4.08 -31.79 -35.37
C VAL A 170 3.64 -33.15 -35.93
N ASN A 171 4.41 -34.19 -35.66
CA ASN A 171 4.18 -35.55 -36.14
C ASN A 171 3.13 -36.36 -35.35
N ASN A 172 2.24 -35.67 -34.63
CA ASN A 172 1.09 -36.25 -33.95
C ASN A 172 -0.10 -35.29 -34.04
N ARG A 173 -1.32 -35.82 -34.03
CA ARG A 173 -2.55 -35.01 -33.96
C ARG A 173 -2.76 -34.45 -32.55
N MET A 174 -2.78 -33.13 -32.43
CA MET A 174 -2.95 -32.39 -31.18
C MET A 174 -4.07 -31.36 -31.33
N LEU A 175 -5.15 -31.51 -30.56
CA LEU A 175 -6.27 -30.56 -30.54
C LEU A 175 -5.96 -29.42 -29.56
N THR A 176 -6.71 -28.32 -29.63
CA THR A 176 -6.51 -27.17 -28.71
C THR A 176 -6.61 -27.56 -27.24
N LYS A 177 -7.40 -28.58 -26.88
CA LYS A 177 -7.48 -29.12 -25.52
C LYS A 177 -6.21 -29.85 -25.06
N ASP A 178 -5.41 -30.33 -26.01
CA ASP A 178 -4.14 -31.02 -25.78
C ASP A 178 -2.97 -30.01 -25.71
N LEU A 179 -3.17 -28.81 -26.28
CA LEU A 179 -2.25 -27.66 -26.26
C LEU A 179 -2.29 -26.93 -24.91
N LYS A 180 -1.66 -27.52 -23.90
CA LYS A 180 -1.60 -26.98 -22.54
C LYS A 180 -0.66 -25.77 -22.43
N ASN A 181 -0.97 -24.86 -21.50
CA ASN A 181 -0.14 -23.70 -21.23
C ASN A 181 1.28 -24.10 -20.77
N GLY A 182 2.31 -23.46 -21.33
CA GLY A 182 3.72 -23.72 -21.02
C GLY A 182 4.28 -24.99 -21.66
N MET A 183 3.52 -25.66 -22.54
CA MET A 183 4.01 -26.87 -23.22
C MET A 183 4.98 -26.49 -24.34
N ILE A 184 6.09 -27.22 -24.43
CA ILE A 184 7.05 -27.11 -25.54
C ILE A 184 6.92 -28.39 -26.38
N ILE A 185 6.55 -28.26 -27.64
CA ILE A 185 6.32 -29.39 -28.55
C ILE A 185 7.43 -29.41 -29.60
N PRO A 186 8.15 -30.53 -29.82
CA PRO A 186 9.11 -30.62 -30.90
C PRO A 186 8.38 -30.55 -32.25
N SER A 187 8.79 -29.61 -33.10
CA SER A 187 8.33 -29.54 -34.48
C SER A 187 9.00 -30.61 -35.34
N MET A 188 8.49 -30.79 -36.57
CA MET A 188 9.06 -31.72 -37.55
C MET A 188 10.38 -31.23 -38.17
N TYR A 189 10.77 -29.98 -37.93
CA TYR A 189 12.06 -29.44 -38.37
C TYR A 189 13.07 -29.41 -37.23
N ASN A 190 14.09 -30.26 -37.29
CA ASN A 190 15.21 -30.33 -36.34
C ASN A 190 14.79 -30.38 -34.85
N ASN A 191 13.61 -30.90 -34.55
CA ASN A 191 12.99 -30.89 -33.22
C ASN A 191 12.91 -29.49 -32.57
N LEU A 192 12.83 -28.42 -33.37
CA LEU A 192 12.69 -27.06 -32.84
C LEU A 192 11.44 -26.96 -31.96
N GLY A 193 11.58 -26.35 -30.78
CA GLY A 193 10.48 -26.21 -29.82
C GLY A 193 9.41 -25.22 -30.27
N LEU A 194 8.16 -25.69 -30.26
CA LEU A 194 6.96 -24.88 -30.40
C LEU A 194 6.39 -24.58 -29.01
N PHE A 195 6.41 -23.31 -28.64
CA PHE A 195 5.99 -22.79 -27.34
C PHE A 195 4.50 -22.52 -27.32
N ILE A 196 3.77 -23.34 -26.59
CA ILE A 196 2.33 -23.29 -26.47
C ILE A 196 1.94 -22.52 -25.21
N ASN A 197 1.13 -21.48 -25.39
CA ASN A 197 0.49 -20.77 -24.28
C ASN A 197 -1.02 -20.78 -24.45
N HIS A 198 -1.73 -21.01 -23.34
CA HIS A 198 -3.17 -21.18 -23.33
C HIS A 198 -3.77 -20.38 -22.17
N TYR A 199 -4.41 -19.27 -22.51
CA TYR A 199 -4.78 -18.23 -21.57
C TYR A 199 -6.20 -18.43 -21.01
N PRO A 200 -6.50 -17.88 -19.81
CA PRO A 200 -7.82 -18.04 -19.19
C PRO A 200 -8.99 -17.47 -20.01
N ASN A 201 -8.71 -16.50 -20.89
CA ASN A 201 -9.68 -15.91 -21.81
C ASN A 201 -9.97 -16.77 -23.05
N GLY A 202 -9.35 -17.95 -23.16
CA GLY A 202 -9.53 -18.90 -24.26
C GLY A 202 -8.61 -18.67 -25.46
N VAL A 203 -7.77 -17.62 -25.44
CA VAL A 203 -6.74 -17.44 -26.47
C VAL A 203 -5.69 -18.56 -26.35
N VAL A 204 -5.31 -19.13 -27.48
CA VAL A 204 -4.23 -20.12 -27.59
C VAL A 204 -3.20 -19.58 -28.57
N THR A 205 -1.93 -19.64 -28.21
CA THR A 205 -0.83 -19.16 -29.05
C THR A 205 0.26 -20.20 -29.20
N VAL A 206 0.92 -20.20 -30.36
CA VAL A 206 2.12 -20.98 -30.68
C VAL A 206 3.23 -20.00 -31.05
N ASN A 207 4.32 -19.94 -30.29
CA ASN A 207 5.35 -18.89 -30.39
C ASN A 207 4.73 -17.48 -30.50
N CYS A 208 3.74 -17.20 -29.66
CA CYS A 208 2.93 -15.97 -29.67
C CYS A 208 2.08 -15.68 -30.93
N ALA A 209 2.06 -16.55 -31.94
CA ALA A 209 1.05 -16.52 -33.00
C ALA A 209 -0.26 -17.11 -32.48
N ARG A 210 -1.36 -16.35 -32.57
CA ARG A 210 -2.66 -16.77 -32.07
C ARG A 210 -3.34 -17.73 -33.04
N ILE A 211 -3.94 -18.79 -32.50
CA ILE A 211 -4.83 -19.68 -33.24
C ILE A 211 -6.16 -18.94 -33.51
N ILE A 212 -6.44 -18.64 -34.77
CA ILE A 212 -7.68 -18.01 -35.24
C ILE A 212 -8.79 -19.06 -35.34
N HIS A 213 -8.49 -20.17 -36.02
CA HIS A 213 -9.42 -21.27 -36.26
C HIS A 213 -8.73 -22.58 -35.85
N GLY A 214 -9.07 -23.09 -34.68
CA GLY A 214 -8.53 -24.37 -34.19
C GLY A 214 -9.40 -25.57 -34.54
N ASN A 215 -8.80 -26.76 -34.45
CA ASN A 215 -9.45 -28.07 -34.50
C ASN A 215 -10.11 -28.44 -35.84
N GLN A 216 -9.47 -28.10 -36.96
CA GLN A 216 -9.97 -28.49 -38.28
C GLN A 216 -9.46 -29.91 -38.59
N ILE A 217 -10.35 -30.89 -38.39
CA ILE A 217 -9.97 -32.31 -38.43
C ILE A 217 -9.72 -32.76 -39.88
N ALA A 218 -8.58 -33.39 -40.09
CA ALA A 218 -8.19 -34.04 -41.33
C ALA A 218 -8.18 -35.58 -41.17
N THR A 219 -8.19 -36.32 -42.28
CA THR A 219 -8.13 -37.79 -42.29
C THR A 219 -6.83 -38.33 -41.68
N ASN A 220 -5.73 -37.60 -41.89
CA ASN A 220 -4.38 -37.91 -41.39
C ASN A 220 -3.84 -36.83 -40.43
N GLY A 221 -4.71 -36.06 -39.76
CA GLY A 221 -4.24 -35.02 -38.83
C GLY A 221 -5.26 -33.98 -38.36
N VAL A 222 -4.76 -32.79 -38.07
CA VAL A 222 -5.53 -31.59 -37.72
C VAL A 222 -4.81 -30.32 -38.19
N VAL A 223 -5.58 -29.34 -38.64
CA VAL A 223 -5.10 -28.01 -39.01
C VAL A 223 -5.58 -26.98 -37.98
N HIS A 224 -4.68 -26.09 -37.58
CA HIS A 224 -4.96 -24.89 -36.79
C HIS A 224 -4.49 -23.67 -37.58
N VAL A 225 -5.40 -22.75 -37.90
CA VAL A 225 -5.02 -21.51 -38.60
C VAL A 225 -4.44 -20.52 -37.61
N ILE A 226 -3.23 -20.02 -37.85
CA ILE A 226 -2.55 -19.03 -37.00
C ILE A 226 -2.42 -17.68 -37.70
N ASP A 227 -2.31 -16.60 -36.91
CA ASP A 227 -2.32 -15.22 -37.42
C ASP A 227 -0.96 -14.66 -37.85
N ARG A 228 0.13 -15.42 -37.66
CA ARG A 228 1.50 -15.05 -38.04
C ARG A 228 2.27 -16.26 -38.53
N VAL A 229 3.23 -16.03 -39.42
CA VAL A 229 4.23 -17.05 -39.79
C VAL A 229 5.21 -17.20 -38.61
N LEU A 230 5.43 -18.43 -38.16
CA LEU A 230 6.39 -18.74 -37.10
C LEU A 230 7.82 -18.57 -37.64
N THR A 231 8.64 -17.85 -36.89
CA THR A 231 10.07 -17.67 -37.17
C THR A 231 10.91 -18.48 -36.20
N GLN A 232 12.21 -18.58 -36.47
CA GLN A 232 13.16 -19.08 -35.47
C GLN A 232 13.09 -18.20 -34.22
N ILE A 233 13.04 -18.85 -33.05
CA ILE A 233 13.03 -18.18 -31.75
C ILE A 233 14.46 -17.81 -31.34
N GLY A 234 14.62 -16.77 -30.54
CA GLY A 234 15.91 -16.42 -29.96
C GLY A 234 16.38 -17.45 -28.93
N THR A 235 17.68 -17.55 -28.73
CA THR A 235 18.30 -18.51 -27.79
C THR A 235 17.82 -18.28 -26.34
N SER A 236 17.92 -17.06 -25.83
CA SER A 236 17.38 -16.67 -24.53
C SER A 236 17.12 -15.16 -24.49
N ILE A 237 16.44 -14.69 -23.43
CA ILE A 237 16.27 -13.26 -23.20
C ILE A 237 17.63 -12.57 -23.03
N GLN A 238 18.55 -13.18 -22.28
CA GLN A 238 19.91 -12.66 -22.13
C GLN A 238 20.62 -12.50 -23.48
N ASP A 239 20.63 -13.53 -24.31
CA ASP A 239 21.33 -13.49 -25.60
C ASP A 239 20.77 -12.40 -26.52
N PHE A 240 19.45 -12.18 -26.48
CA PHE A 240 18.81 -11.09 -27.22
C PHE A 240 19.28 -9.71 -26.71
N ILE A 241 19.34 -9.50 -25.39
CA ILE A 241 19.83 -8.25 -24.80
C ILE A 241 21.30 -8.00 -25.16
N GLU A 242 22.11 -9.05 -25.25
CA GLU A 242 23.53 -8.94 -25.58
C GLU A 242 23.79 -8.63 -27.07
N ALA A 243 22.87 -9.04 -27.95
CA ALA A 243 22.98 -8.88 -29.40
C ALA A 243 22.30 -7.60 -29.94
N GLU A 244 21.29 -7.08 -29.25
CA GLU A 244 20.50 -5.92 -29.71
C GLU A 244 21.15 -4.60 -29.27
N ASP A 245 21.66 -3.82 -30.24
CA ASP A 245 22.34 -2.53 -29.99
C ASP A 245 21.43 -1.51 -29.29
N ASP A 246 20.13 -1.52 -29.60
CA ASP A 246 19.14 -0.62 -28.99
C ASP A 246 18.87 -0.92 -27.49
N LEU A 247 19.42 -2.02 -26.96
CA LEU A 247 19.33 -2.40 -25.55
C LEU A 247 20.64 -2.20 -24.77
N SER A 248 21.64 -1.52 -25.34
CA SER A 248 22.96 -1.35 -24.70
C SER A 248 22.90 -0.75 -23.29
N SER A 249 22.02 0.24 -23.06
CA SER A 249 21.81 0.87 -21.73
C SER A 249 21.18 -0.10 -20.74
N PHE A 250 20.17 -0.87 -21.18
CA PHE A 250 19.53 -1.89 -20.37
C PHE A 250 20.48 -3.04 -20.03
N ARG A 251 21.31 -3.47 -20.99
CA ARG A 251 22.36 -4.47 -20.80
C ARG A 251 23.33 -4.03 -19.71
N ALA A 252 23.86 -2.80 -19.80
CA ALA A 252 24.76 -2.26 -18.79
C ALA A 252 24.12 -2.24 -17.39
N ALA A 253 22.89 -1.75 -17.28
CA ALA A 253 22.14 -1.73 -16.01
C ALA A 253 21.87 -3.14 -15.44
N SER A 254 21.58 -4.11 -16.32
CA SER A 254 21.33 -5.51 -15.96
C SER A 254 22.59 -6.22 -15.46
N ILE A 255 23.77 -5.88 -16.01
CA ILE A 255 25.07 -6.36 -15.52
C ILE A 255 25.38 -5.75 -14.15
N THR A 256 25.22 -4.44 -13.98
CA THR A 256 25.45 -3.76 -12.70
C THR A 256 24.56 -4.30 -11.57
N SER A 257 23.33 -4.69 -11.91
CA SER A 257 22.33 -5.18 -10.95
C SER A 257 22.35 -6.71 -10.76
N ASP A 258 23.28 -7.43 -11.41
CA ASP A 258 23.43 -8.89 -11.31
C ASP A 258 22.14 -9.67 -11.69
N ILE A 259 21.38 -9.12 -12.65
CA ILE A 259 20.09 -9.70 -13.12
C ILE A 259 20.26 -10.40 -14.46
N LEU A 260 21.24 -10.01 -15.28
CA LEU A 260 21.38 -10.49 -16.65
C LEU A 260 21.49 -12.03 -16.72
N GLU A 261 22.25 -12.65 -15.82
CA GLU A 261 22.39 -14.12 -15.77
C GLU A 261 21.05 -14.81 -15.50
N SER A 262 20.18 -14.23 -14.67
CA SER A 262 18.86 -14.79 -14.38
C SER A 262 17.95 -14.82 -15.62
N LEU A 263 18.18 -13.90 -16.56
CA LEU A 263 17.47 -13.83 -17.85
C LEU A 263 18.01 -14.80 -18.91
N GLY A 264 19.13 -15.49 -18.64
CA GLY A 264 19.64 -16.59 -19.46
C GLY A 264 19.17 -17.98 -19.02
N ARG A 265 18.63 -18.10 -17.80
CA ARG A 265 18.17 -19.38 -17.24
C ARG A 265 16.83 -19.82 -17.83
N ASP A 266 16.58 -21.12 -17.79
CA ASP A 266 15.30 -21.71 -18.17
C ASP A 266 14.14 -21.08 -17.37
N GLY A 267 13.04 -20.80 -18.04
CA GLY A 267 11.88 -20.14 -17.46
C GLY A 267 10.84 -19.74 -18.49
N HIS A 268 9.84 -19.00 -18.05
CA HIS A 268 8.77 -18.47 -18.89
C HIS A 268 8.49 -17.02 -18.45
N PHE A 269 9.38 -16.14 -18.87
CA PHE A 269 9.35 -14.72 -18.50
C PHE A 269 8.62 -13.87 -19.54
N THR A 270 8.15 -12.70 -19.10
CA THR A 270 7.89 -11.57 -19.99
C THR A 270 8.81 -10.43 -19.59
N LEU A 271 9.63 -9.96 -20.51
CA LEU A 271 10.48 -8.79 -20.31
C LEU A 271 9.88 -7.61 -21.08
N PHE A 272 9.61 -6.51 -20.38
CA PHE A 272 9.40 -5.21 -21.01
C PHE A 272 10.75 -4.50 -21.08
N ALA A 273 11.47 -4.63 -22.21
CA ALA A 273 12.85 -4.16 -22.33
C ALA A 273 12.89 -2.68 -22.74
N PRO A 274 13.36 -1.76 -21.88
CA PRO A 274 13.50 -0.36 -22.23
C PRO A 274 14.65 -0.15 -23.21
N THR A 275 14.34 0.54 -24.31
CA THR A 275 15.30 0.95 -25.34
C THR A 275 16.27 2.03 -24.83
N ASN A 276 17.36 2.30 -25.56
CA ASN A 276 18.27 3.39 -25.22
C ASN A 276 17.53 4.74 -25.13
N GLU A 277 16.60 5.00 -26.06
CA GLU A 277 15.74 6.19 -26.06
C GLU A 277 14.92 6.31 -24.75
N ALA A 278 14.46 5.18 -24.20
CA ALA A 278 13.73 5.16 -22.93
C ALA A 278 14.59 5.67 -21.75
N PHE A 279 15.88 5.32 -21.72
CA PHE A 279 16.82 5.81 -20.72
C PHE A 279 17.19 7.28 -20.93
N GLU A 280 17.30 7.74 -22.18
CA GLU A 280 17.56 9.15 -22.51
C GLU A 280 16.44 10.10 -22.06
N LYS A 281 15.19 9.61 -21.99
CA LYS A 281 14.03 10.35 -21.48
C LYS A 281 14.07 10.58 -19.96
N LEU A 282 14.95 9.89 -19.22
CA LEU A 282 15.04 10.05 -17.77
C LEU A 282 15.62 11.44 -17.40
N PRO A 283 15.10 12.07 -16.32
CA PRO A 283 15.69 13.31 -15.83
C PRO A 283 17.17 13.13 -15.45
N ARG A 284 17.98 14.17 -15.67
CA ARG A 284 19.42 14.15 -15.40
C ARG A 284 19.70 13.76 -13.94
N GLY A 285 20.60 12.80 -13.74
CA GLY A 285 21.01 12.32 -12.41
C GLY A 285 20.12 11.24 -11.80
N VAL A 286 18.90 11.00 -12.32
CA VAL A 286 18.01 9.93 -11.80
C VAL A 286 18.62 8.56 -12.06
N LEU A 287 19.08 8.30 -13.29
CA LEU A 287 19.70 7.02 -13.64
C LEU A 287 20.97 6.77 -12.83
N GLU A 288 21.86 7.76 -12.74
CA GLU A 288 23.10 7.67 -11.96
C GLU A 288 22.81 7.36 -10.48
N ARG A 289 21.81 8.04 -9.90
CA ARG A 289 21.36 7.79 -8.53
C ARG A 289 20.85 6.36 -8.34
N ILE A 290 20.01 5.87 -9.25
CA ILE A 290 19.45 4.52 -9.13
C ILE A 290 20.54 3.47 -9.34
N MET A 291 21.41 3.62 -10.33
CA MET A 291 22.52 2.68 -10.60
C MET A 291 23.59 2.70 -9.49
N GLY A 292 23.76 3.82 -8.80
CA GLY A 292 24.65 3.94 -7.64
C GLY A 292 24.12 3.26 -6.36
N ASP A 293 22.84 2.87 -6.32
CA ASP A 293 22.22 2.16 -5.20
C ASP A 293 21.77 0.77 -5.67
N LYS A 294 22.50 -0.26 -5.24
CA LYS A 294 22.25 -1.66 -5.63
C LYS A 294 20.79 -2.09 -5.39
N VAL A 295 20.16 -1.62 -4.31
CA VAL A 295 18.77 -2.01 -4.01
C VAL A 295 17.80 -1.34 -4.98
N ALA A 296 18.05 -0.07 -5.31
CA ALA A 296 17.23 0.65 -6.28
C ALA A 296 17.42 0.12 -7.71
N SER A 297 18.65 -0.22 -8.11
CA SER A 297 18.95 -0.76 -9.43
C SER A 297 18.36 -2.16 -9.62
N GLU A 298 18.48 -3.03 -8.62
CA GLU A 298 17.87 -4.37 -8.63
C GLU A 298 16.34 -4.29 -8.72
N ALA A 299 15.71 -3.42 -7.91
CA ALA A 299 14.26 -3.19 -7.97
C ALA A 299 13.84 -2.67 -9.35
N LEU A 300 14.58 -1.72 -9.92
CA LEU A 300 14.33 -1.21 -11.27
C LEU A 300 14.33 -2.33 -12.31
N MET A 301 15.33 -3.20 -12.31
CA MET A 301 15.44 -4.30 -13.28
C MET A 301 14.30 -5.30 -13.10
N LYS A 302 14.02 -5.72 -11.86
CA LYS A 302 12.95 -6.68 -11.56
C LYS A 302 11.55 -6.17 -11.92
N TYR A 303 11.34 -4.85 -11.88
CA TYR A 303 10.04 -4.25 -12.20
C TYR A 303 9.67 -4.34 -13.70
N HIS A 304 10.65 -4.62 -14.56
CA HIS A 304 10.42 -4.84 -15.99
C HIS A 304 10.12 -6.30 -16.35
N ILE A 305 10.18 -7.23 -15.37
CA ILE A 305 10.13 -8.66 -15.62
C ILE A 305 8.89 -9.26 -14.95
N LEU A 306 8.10 -10.03 -15.70
CA LEU A 306 7.04 -10.89 -15.17
C LEU A 306 7.51 -12.34 -15.14
N ASN A 307 7.03 -13.09 -14.14
CA ASN A 307 7.28 -14.54 -14.02
C ASN A 307 6.32 -15.41 -14.85
N THR A 308 5.60 -14.82 -15.80
CA THR A 308 4.69 -15.52 -16.72
C THR A 308 4.86 -14.97 -18.12
N LEU A 309 4.71 -15.82 -19.12
CA LEU A 309 4.78 -15.45 -20.53
C LEU A 309 3.43 -14.86 -20.99
N GLN A 310 3.46 -13.60 -21.43
CA GLN A 310 2.30 -12.84 -21.87
C GLN A 310 2.52 -12.36 -23.31
N CYS A 311 1.98 -13.13 -24.27
CA CYS A 311 1.94 -12.72 -25.67
C CYS A 311 0.94 -11.57 -25.88
N SER A 312 1.22 -10.68 -26.83
CA SER A 312 0.41 -9.49 -27.06
C SER A 312 -1.05 -9.82 -27.44
N GLU A 313 -1.26 -10.87 -28.24
CA GLU A 313 -2.58 -11.33 -28.68
C GLU A 313 -3.42 -11.97 -27.56
N ALA A 314 -2.83 -12.26 -26.40
CA ALA A 314 -3.56 -12.71 -25.22
C ALA A 314 -4.20 -11.53 -24.46
N ILE A 315 -3.73 -10.31 -24.67
CA ILE A 315 -4.21 -9.11 -23.97
C ILE A 315 -5.43 -8.56 -24.73
N MET A 316 -6.62 -8.73 -24.16
CA MET A 316 -7.89 -8.25 -24.75
C MET A 316 -8.50 -7.06 -23.99
N GLY A 317 -7.88 -6.65 -22.89
CA GLY A 317 -8.29 -5.57 -21.99
C GLY A 317 -7.33 -5.44 -20.81
N GLY A 318 -7.56 -4.45 -19.94
CA GLY A 318 -6.71 -4.19 -18.77
C GLY A 318 -6.72 -5.34 -17.76
N ALA A 319 -5.52 -5.80 -17.40
CA ALA A 319 -5.26 -6.81 -16.38
C ALA A 319 -4.01 -6.43 -15.57
N VAL A 320 -3.98 -6.85 -14.31
CA VAL A 320 -2.93 -6.48 -13.36
C VAL A 320 -1.99 -7.67 -13.18
N PHE A 321 -0.68 -7.44 -13.31
CA PHE A 321 0.35 -8.47 -13.22
C PHE A 321 1.40 -8.10 -12.19
N GLU A 322 1.79 -9.05 -11.35
CA GLU A 322 2.88 -8.89 -10.41
C GLU A 322 4.23 -9.05 -11.13
N THR A 323 5.12 -8.09 -10.91
CA THR A 323 6.49 -8.10 -11.43
C THR A 323 7.41 -8.86 -10.48
N LEU A 324 8.63 -9.20 -10.91
CA LEU A 324 9.62 -9.80 -10.01
C LEU A 324 10.06 -8.88 -8.86
N GLU A 325 9.75 -7.58 -8.93
CA GLU A 325 10.01 -6.63 -7.85
C GLU A 325 8.96 -6.74 -6.74
N GLY A 326 7.79 -7.30 -7.04
CA GLY A 326 6.66 -7.52 -6.12
C GLY A 326 5.52 -6.53 -6.30
N ASN A 327 5.78 -5.30 -6.81
CA ASN A 327 4.71 -4.41 -7.22
C ASN A 327 4.06 -4.87 -8.52
N THR A 328 2.84 -4.40 -8.74
CA THR A 328 2.07 -4.73 -9.94
C THR A 328 2.17 -3.66 -11.02
N ILE A 329 2.01 -4.10 -12.27
CA ILE A 329 1.80 -3.25 -13.44
C ILE A 329 0.46 -3.61 -14.10
N GLU A 330 -0.24 -2.61 -14.63
CA GLU A 330 -1.43 -2.85 -15.45
C GLU A 330 -1.01 -3.00 -16.91
N ILE A 331 -1.30 -4.16 -17.50
CA ILE A 331 -1.10 -4.41 -18.93
C ILE A 331 -2.46 -4.43 -19.60
N GLY A 332 -2.58 -3.64 -20.66
CA GLY A 332 -3.80 -3.51 -21.44
C GLY A 332 -3.49 -3.32 -22.91
N CYS A 333 -4.49 -2.85 -23.65
CA CYS A 333 -4.36 -2.57 -25.07
C CYS A 333 -5.34 -1.46 -25.47
N ASP A 334 -4.92 -0.63 -26.42
CA ASP A 334 -5.79 0.32 -27.14
C ASP A 334 -5.59 0.14 -28.64
N GLY A 335 -6.55 -0.53 -29.28
CA GLY A 335 -6.39 -1.06 -30.64
C GLY A 335 -5.31 -2.14 -30.68
N ASP A 336 -4.35 -1.99 -31.60
CA ASP A 336 -3.23 -2.93 -31.78
C ASP A 336 -2.01 -2.63 -30.88
N SER A 337 -2.02 -1.50 -30.19
CA SER A 337 -0.97 -1.07 -29.27
C SER A 337 -1.19 -1.65 -27.88
N ILE A 338 -0.16 -2.29 -27.32
CA ILE A 338 -0.12 -2.69 -25.91
C ILE A 338 0.12 -1.45 -25.05
N THR A 339 -0.59 -1.38 -23.93
CA THR A 339 -0.42 -0.31 -22.95
C THR A 339 0.13 -0.88 -21.65
N VAL A 340 1.12 -0.21 -21.06
CA VAL A 340 1.63 -0.50 -19.72
C VAL A 340 1.30 0.68 -18.82
N ASN A 341 0.59 0.44 -17.71
CA ASN A 341 0.04 1.46 -16.82
C ASN A 341 -0.78 2.54 -17.58
N GLY A 342 -1.53 2.11 -18.61
CA GLY A 342 -2.34 2.98 -19.47
C GLY A 342 -1.56 3.77 -20.54
N ILE A 343 -0.23 3.61 -20.63
CA ILE A 343 0.63 4.33 -21.58
C ILE A 343 0.97 3.42 -22.76
N LYS A 344 0.83 3.93 -23.99
CA LYS A 344 1.19 3.23 -25.24
C LYS A 344 2.70 3.26 -25.51
N MET A 345 3.46 2.57 -24.66
CA MET A 345 4.93 2.59 -24.73
C MET A 345 5.56 1.43 -25.50
N VAL A 346 4.80 0.37 -25.80
CA VAL A 346 5.35 -0.81 -26.49
C VAL A 346 5.49 -0.52 -27.99
N ASN A 347 6.72 -0.49 -28.50
CA ASN A 347 7.01 -0.18 -29.91
C ASN A 347 7.27 -1.44 -30.77
N LYS A 348 7.83 -2.51 -30.18
CA LYS A 348 8.03 -3.83 -30.82
C LYS A 348 7.59 -4.91 -29.83
N LYS A 349 6.77 -5.85 -30.30
CA LYS A 349 6.10 -6.85 -29.45
C LYS A 349 6.36 -8.27 -29.94
N ASP A 350 6.19 -9.22 -29.04
CA ASP A 350 6.28 -10.66 -29.32
C ASP A 350 7.62 -11.11 -29.91
N ILE A 351 8.74 -10.64 -29.34
CA ILE A 351 10.07 -11.19 -29.62
C ILE A 351 10.22 -12.44 -28.76
N VAL A 352 10.07 -13.61 -29.36
CA VAL A 352 10.03 -14.90 -28.65
C VAL A 352 11.43 -15.48 -28.51
N THR A 353 11.76 -15.93 -27.30
CA THR A 353 12.99 -16.66 -26.97
C THR A 353 12.68 -17.99 -26.28
N ASN A 354 13.68 -18.86 -26.12
CA ASN A 354 13.50 -20.17 -25.50
C ASN A 354 13.00 -20.12 -24.04
N ASN A 355 13.20 -18.99 -23.34
CA ASN A 355 12.83 -18.81 -21.93
C ASN A 355 11.82 -17.66 -21.70
N GLY A 356 11.20 -17.12 -22.74
CA GLY A 356 10.17 -16.09 -22.57
C GLY A 356 9.84 -15.26 -23.80
N VAL A 357 9.25 -14.10 -23.56
CA VAL A 357 8.90 -13.11 -24.57
C VAL A 357 9.38 -11.72 -24.17
N ILE A 358 9.87 -10.96 -25.15
CA ILE A 358 10.33 -9.59 -24.98
C ILE A 358 9.38 -8.63 -25.73
N HIS A 359 9.02 -7.55 -25.05
CA HIS A 359 8.33 -6.40 -25.62
C HIS A 359 9.21 -5.17 -25.40
N LEU A 360 9.64 -4.51 -26.47
CA LEU A 360 10.44 -3.29 -26.37
C LEU A 360 9.55 -2.11 -25.98
N ILE A 361 10.01 -1.31 -25.02
CA ILE A 361 9.29 -0.14 -24.50
C ILE A 361 10.12 1.15 -24.67
N ASP A 362 9.42 2.26 -24.87
CA ASP A 362 10.00 3.59 -25.10
C ASP A 362 10.11 4.44 -23.82
N GLN A 363 9.76 3.89 -22.65
CA GLN A 363 9.89 4.52 -21.33
C GLN A 363 10.38 3.50 -20.29
N VAL A 364 11.22 3.95 -19.35
CA VAL A 364 11.68 3.12 -18.24
C VAL A 364 10.60 3.04 -17.15
N LEU A 365 10.25 1.83 -16.73
CA LEU A 365 9.34 1.58 -15.61
C LEU A 365 10.10 1.75 -14.29
N ILE A 366 9.91 2.87 -13.59
CA ILE A 366 10.53 3.10 -12.28
C ILE A 366 9.56 2.68 -11.16
N PRO A 367 9.87 1.62 -10.37
CA PRO A 367 9.06 1.24 -9.23
C PRO A 367 9.14 2.29 -8.13
N ASP A 368 8.12 2.38 -7.29
CA ASP A 368 8.12 3.31 -6.16
C ASP A 368 9.31 3.06 -5.21
N SER A 369 9.74 1.81 -5.02
CA SER A 369 10.91 1.41 -4.21
C SER A 369 12.26 1.96 -4.70
N ALA A 370 12.37 2.42 -5.96
CA ALA A 370 13.56 3.07 -6.52
C ALA A 370 13.46 4.60 -6.55
N LYS A 371 12.27 5.15 -6.26
CA LYS A 371 12.01 6.60 -6.24
C LYS A 371 12.43 7.23 -4.92
N GLN A 372 12.88 8.48 -4.99
CA GLN A 372 13.05 9.32 -3.80
C GLN A 372 11.68 9.69 -3.23
N VAL A 373 11.63 10.03 -1.94
CA VAL A 373 10.37 10.32 -1.25
C VAL A 373 9.50 11.40 -1.94
N ILE A 374 10.13 12.43 -2.52
CA ILE A 374 9.41 13.51 -3.23
C ILE A 374 8.86 13.06 -4.60
N GLU A 375 9.51 12.08 -5.24
CA GLU A 375 9.10 11.51 -6.53
C GLU A 375 7.90 10.55 -6.38
N LEU A 376 7.53 10.16 -5.15
CA LEU A 376 6.36 9.31 -4.88
C LEU A 376 5.03 10.07 -5.04
N ALA A 377 5.07 11.39 -4.95
CA ALA A 377 3.91 12.26 -5.08
C ALA A 377 3.22 12.08 -6.44
N GLY A 378 1.90 12.07 -6.44
CA GLY A 378 1.09 12.00 -7.66
C GLY A 378 0.47 13.33 -8.04
N ASN A 379 -0.41 13.29 -9.04
CA ASN A 379 -1.09 14.48 -9.58
C ASN A 379 -1.92 15.26 -8.55
N GLN A 380 -2.34 14.61 -7.46
CA GLN A 380 -3.14 15.23 -6.40
C GLN A 380 -2.29 15.91 -5.32
N GLN A 381 -0.96 15.86 -5.42
CA GLN A 381 -0.01 16.44 -4.46
C GLN A 381 0.94 17.46 -5.13
N THR A 382 0.71 17.82 -6.39
CA THR A 382 1.58 18.74 -7.15
C THR A 382 1.76 20.08 -6.43
N THR A 383 0.67 20.66 -5.91
CA THR A 383 0.73 21.93 -5.17
C THR A 383 1.64 21.79 -3.94
N PHE A 384 1.56 20.68 -3.22
CA PHE A 384 2.41 20.42 -2.06
C PHE A 384 3.89 20.29 -2.46
N THR A 385 4.21 19.48 -3.47
CA THR A 385 5.60 19.28 -3.90
C THR A 385 6.22 20.54 -4.47
N ASP A 386 5.45 21.33 -5.21
CA ASP A 386 5.91 22.60 -5.79
C ASP A 386 6.25 23.60 -4.68
N LEU A 387 5.41 23.71 -3.64
CA LEU A 387 5.69 24.58 -2.50
C LEU A 387 6.90 24.11 -1.68
N VAL A 388 7.08 22.80 -1.49
CA VAL A 388 8.25 22.22 -0.82
C VAL A 388 9.54 22.55 -1.60
N ALA A 389 9.48 22.49 -2.94
CA ALA A 389 10.59 22.86 -3.80
C ALA A 389 10.87 24.38 -3.76
N GLN A 390 9.86 25.20 -3.99
CA GLN A 390 9.97 26.66 -4.07
C GLN A 390 10.49 27.29 -2.77
N LEU A 391 10.11 26.73 -1.61
CA LEU A 391 10.53 27.24 -0.30
C LEU A 391 11.86 26.64 0.19
N GLY A 392 12.54 25.85 -0.66
CA GLY A 392 13.86 25.28 -0.41
C GLY A 392 13.86 24.19 0.68
N LEU A 393 12.75 23.46 0.82
CA LEU A 393 12.66 22.31 1.71
C LEU A 393 13.06 21.01 0.99
N ALA A 394 12.96 20.95 -0.34
CA ALA A 394 13.39 19.80 -1.12
C ALA A 394 14.87 19.45 -0.94
N SER A 395 15.75 20.45 -0.78
CA SER A 395 17.18 20.23 -0.51
C SER A 395 17.47 19.58 0.84
N ALA A 396 16.51 19.62 1.78
CA ALA A 396 16.63 18.93 3.06
C ALA A 396 16.30 17.43 2.96
N LEU A 397 15.68 16.99 1.86
CA LEU A 397 15.33 15.59 1.57
C LEU A 397 16.51 14.91 0.88
N ARG A 398 17.57 14.63 1.64
CA ARG A 398 18.81 14.08 1.09
C ARG A 398 18.65 12.59 0.69
N PRO A 399 19.36 12.09 -0.32
CA PRO A 399 19.25 10.68 -0.72
C PRO A 399 19.68 9.69 0.36
N ASP A 400 20.59 10.07 1.25
CA ASP A 400 21.13 9.27 2.36
C ASP A 400 20.29 9.34 3.65
N GLY A 401 19.30 10.23 3.70
CA GLY A 401 18.39 10.38 4.84
C GLY A 401 17.06 9.66 4.62
N GLU A 402 16.35 9.39 5.71
CA GLU A 402 15.01 8.80 5.67
C GLU A 402 13.92 9.80 6.07
N TYR A 403 12.82 9.85 5.32
CA TYR A 403 11.78 10.86 5.52
C TYR A 403 10.37 10.30 5.39
N THR A 404 9.41 11.00 5.99
CA THR A 404 7.99 10.79 5.70
C THR A 404 7.34 12.11 5.32
N LEU A 405 6.71 12.15 4.15
CA LEU A 405 5.94 13.30 3.69
C LEU A 405 4.47 13.11 4.04
N LEU A 406 3.93 14.05 4.80
CA LEU A 406 2.51 14.14 5.12
C LEU A 406 1.88 15.11 4.11
N ALA A 407 1.60 14.65 2.89
CA ALA A 407 1.26 15.51 1.77
C ALA A 407 -0.26 15.78 1.68
N PRO A 408 -0.73 17.03 1.88
CA PRO A 408 -2.13 17.37 1.66
C PRO A 408 -2.50 17.27 0.17
N VAL A 409 -3.76 16.99 -0.13
CA VAL A 409 -4.28 17.07 -1.49
C VAL A 409 -4.27 18.52 -2.00
N ASN A 410 -4.24 18.72 -3.32
CA ASN A 410 -4.20 20.05 -3.93
C ASN A 410 -5.34 20.96 -3.43
N ASN A 411 -6.55 20.41 -3.25
CA ASN A 411 -7.73 21.14 -2.76
C ASN A 411 -7.61 21.59 -1.30
N ALA A 412 -6.63 21.11 -0.54
CA ALA A 412 -6.37 21.56 0.83
C ALA A 412 -5.72 22.95 0.89
N PHE A 413 -5.17 23.43 -0.22
CA PHE A 413 -4.53 24.75 -0.34
C PHE A 413 -5.51 25.75 -0.93
N SER A 414 -6.15 26.56 -0.09
CA SER A 414 -7.01 27.67 -0.53
C SER A 414 -6.20 28.89 -0.99
N ASP A 415 -6.84 29.80 -1.74
CA ASP A 415 -6.25 31.09 -2.14
C ASP A 415 -5.73 31.88 -0.93
N ASP A 416 -6.49 31.91 0.15
CA ASP A 416 -6.07 32.53 1.41
C ASP A 416 -4.77 31.92 1.94
N THR A 417 -4.65 30.59 1.89
CA THR A 417 -3.45 29.87 2.35
C THR A 417 -2.24 30.19 1.48
N LEU A 418 -2.44 30.26 0.16
CA LEU A 418 -1.38 30.55 -0.80
C LEU A 418 -0.94 32.02 -0.76
N SER A 419 -1.82 32.92 -0.32
CA SER A 419 -1.52 34.35 -0.12
C SER A 419 -0.80 34.66 1.20
N MET A 420 -0.64 33.69 2.09
CA MET A 420 0.06 33.87 3.36
C MET A 420 1.54 34.21 3.17
N ASP A 421 2.13 34.84 4.19
CA ASP A 421 3.57 35.08 4.23
C ASP A 421 4.34 33.76 4.03
N GLN A 422 5.28 33.77 3.09
CA GLN A 422 6.03 32.58 2.68
C GLN A 422 6.87 31.98 3.82
N ARG A 423 7.30 32.77 4.82
CA ARG A 423 8.01 32.24 5.99
C ARG A 423 7.08 31.44 6.87
N LEU A 424 5.85 31.91 7.05
CA LEU A 424 4.83 31.18 7.79
C LEU A 424 4.41 29.91 7.05
N LEU A 425 4.22 29.98 5.73
CA LEU A 425 3.92 28.82 4.90
C LEU A 425 5.07 27.79 4.96
N LYS A 426 6.33 28.24 4.94
CA LYS A 426 7.50 27.37 5.12
C LYS A 426 7.48 26.65 6.48
N LEU A 427 7.14 27.33 7.57
CA LEU A 427 6.99 26.70 8.89
C LEU A 427 5.86 25.65 8.91
N ILE A 428 4.75 25.92 8.21
CA ILE A 428 3.65 24.97 8.07
C ILE A 428 4.16 23.71 7.34
N LEU A 429 4.82 23.86 6.19
CA LEU A 429 5.33 22.74 5.41
C LEU A 429 6.44 21.96 6.13
N GLN A 430 7.26 22.62 6.96
CA GLN A 430 8.19 21.93 7.85
C GLN A 430 7.49 20.97 8.83
N ASN A 431 6.22 21.21 9.16
CA ASN A 431 5.42 20.29 9.96
C ASN A 431 4.77 19.15 9.15
N HIS A 432 4.98 19.13 7.84
CA HIS A 432 4.51 18.06 6.95
C HIS A 432 5.64 17.13 6.52
N ILE A 433 6.83 17.27 7.10
CA ILE A 433 8.00 16.43 6.80
C ILE A 433 8.54 15.88 8.12
N LEU A 434 8.68 14.56 8.20
CA LEU A 434 9.29 13.84 9.33
C LEU A 434 10.72 13.45 8.98
N LYS A 435 11.60 13.36 9.98
CA LYS A 435 13.03 12.98 9.84
C LYS A 435 13.28 11.46 9.83
N VAL A 436 12.21 10.68 9.72
CA VAL A 436 12.23 9.21 9.80
C VAL A 436 11.25 8.67 8.78
N LYS A 437 11.57 7.54 8.16
CA LYS A 437 10.62 6.78 7.34
C LYS A 437 9.66 6.05 8.26
N VAL A 438 8.36 6.30 8.10
CA VAL A 438 7.28 5.65 8.84
C VAL A 438 6.29 5.14 7.82
N GLY A 439 6.18 3.82 7.70
CA GLY A 439 5.15 3.18 6.89
C GLY A 439 3.76 3.27 7.54
N LEU A 440 2.71 3.14 6.72
CA LEU A 440 1.33 3.14 7.22
C LEU A 440 1.07 2.03 8.25
N ASN A 441 1.70 0.87 8.07
CA ASN A 441 1.62 -0.29 8.95
C ASN A 441 2.36 -0.12 10.29
N GLU A 442 3.17 0.92 10.43
CA GLU A 442 3.94 1.22 11.65
C GLU A 442 3.22 2.24 12.55
N LEU A 443 2.15 2.86 12.06
CA LEU A 443 1.37 3.84 12.81
C LEU A 443 0.52 3.16 13.89
N TYR A 444 0.59 3.66 15.11
CA TYR A 444 -0.22 3.17 16.24
C TYR A 444 -0.86 4.32 17.03
N ASN A 445 -1.96 4.02 17.72
CA ASN A 445 -2.71 5.04 18.46
C ASN A 445 -1.88 5.62 19.61
N GLY A 446 -1.85 6.96 19.71
CA GLY A 446 -1.08 7.67 20.74
C GLY A 446 0.41 7.86 20.39
N GLN A 447 0.86 7.40 19.22
CA GLN A 447 2.21 7.68 18.73
C GLN A 447 2.43 9.19 18.56
N LYS A 448 3.66 9.63 18.82
CA LYS A 448 4.10 11.02 18.61
C LYS A 448 5.19 11.04 17.53
N LEU A 449 4.98 11.88 16.52
CA LEU A 449 5.87 12.02 15.37
C LEU A 449 6.58 13.36 15.42
N GLU A 450 7.91 13.36 15.28
CA GLU A 450 8.71 14.59 15.26
C GLU A 450 8.88 15.12 13.82
N THR A 451 8.51 16.38 13.63
CA THR A 451 8.67 17.08 12.35
C THR A 451 10.06 17.67 12.18
N ILE A 452 10.48 17.99 10.95
CA ILE A 452 11.71 18.76 10.71
C ILE A 452 11.65 20.16 11.35
N GLY A 453 10.45 20.69 11.56
CA GLY A 453 10.20 21.94 12.30
C GLY A 453 10.28 21.81 13.82
N GLY A 454 10.58 20.63 14.37
CA GLY A 454 10.72 20.39 15.81
C GLY A 454 9.39 20.34 16.57
N LYS A 455 8.26 20.16 15.86
CA LYS A 455 6.94 19.95 16.49
C LYS A 455 6.68 18.46 16.68
N GLN A 456 5.85 18.13 17.66
CA GLN A 456 5.34 16.78 17.85
C GLN A 456 3.89 16.72 17.35
N LEU A 457 3.61 15.75 16.48
CA LEU A 457 2.27 15.46 15.98
C LEU A 457 1.75 14.17 16.62
N ARG A 458 0.50 14.17 17.07
CA ARG A 458 -0.15 12.99 17.64
C ARG A 458 -0.88 12.19 16.57
N VAL A 459 -0.76 10.87 16.66
CA VAL A 459 -1.44 9.91 15.79
C VAL A 459 -2.68 9.36 16.50
N PHE A 460 -3.82 9.46 15.83
CA PHE A 460 -5.10 8.91 16.26
C PHE A 460 -5.53 7.81 15.29
N VAL A 461 -5.62 6.58 15.77
CA VAL A 461 -6.04 5.43 14.96
C VAL A 461 -7.47 5.05 15.35
N TYR A 462 -8.40 5.25 14.42
CA TYR A 462 -9.79 4.85 14.52
C TYR A 462 -10.02 3.53 13.79
N ARG A 463 -11.25 3.01 13.86
CA ARG A 463 -11.61 1.75 13.19
C ARG A 463 -11.44 1.81 11.67
N THR A 464 -11.75 2.95 11.06
CA THR A 464 -11.81 3.14 9.60
C THR A 464 -10.96 4.30 9.09
N ALA A 465 -10.26 5.02 9.98
CA ALA A 465 -9.47 6.18 9.66
C ALA A 465 -8.20 6.26 10.51
N VAL A 466 -7.14 6.83 9.93
CA VAL A 466 -5.92 7.22 10.65
C VAL A 466 -5.77 8.72 10.49
N CYS A 467 -5.62 9.45 11.58
CA CYS A 467 -5.53 10.90 11.58
C CYS A 467 -4.30 11.36 12.36
N ILE A 468 -3.69 12.42 11.87
CA ILE A 468 -2.53 13.06 12.50
C ILE A 468 -2.93 14.50 12.81
N GLU A 469 -2.97 14.84 14.09
CA GLU A 469 -3.58 16.07 14.59
C GLU A 469 -5.02 16.26 14.04
N ASN A 470 -5.28 17.36 13.32
CA ASN A 470 -6.61 17.70 12.78
C ASN A 470 -6.93 17.05 11.42
N SER A 471 -5.95 16.41 10.78
CA SER A 471 -6.08 15.95 9.39
C SER A 471 -6.07 14.44 9.31
N CYS A 472 -6.96 13.88 8.52
CA CYS A 472 -7.05 12.43 8.31
C CYS A 472 -6.42 12.01 6.99
N MET A 473 -5.85 10.81 7.00
CA MET A 473 -5.24 10.19 5.84
C MET A 473 -6.30 9.78 4.82
N VAL A 474 -5.97 9.93 3.54
CA VAL A 474 -6.72 9.35 2.42
C VAL A 474 -5.91 8.20 1.80
N ARG A 475 -6.58 7.38 0.99
CA ARG A 475 -5.91 6.27 0.29
C ARG A 475 -4.82 6.80 -0.64
N GLY A 476 -3.77 6.00 -0.81
CA GLY A 476 -2.65 6.31 -1.72
C GLY A 476 -1.31 6.52 -1.02
N SER A 477 -1.14 6.04 0.21
CA SER A 477 0.19 5.95 0.83
C SER A 477 1.12 5.11 -0.05
N LYS A 478 2.36 5.58 -0.21
CA LYS A 478 3.40 4.88 -0.98
C LYS A 478 4.69 4.85 -0.19
N GLN A 479 5.52 3.84 -0.44
CA GLN A 479 6.85 3.75 0.11
C GLN A 479 7.86 3.75 -1.03
N GLY A 480 8.93 4.51 -0.85
CA GLY A 480 10.04 4.56 -1.78
C GLY A 480 11.37 4.28 -1.11
N ARG A 481 12.44 4.62 -1.83
CA ARG A 481 13.80 4.20 -1.47
C ARG A 481 14.22 4.74 -0.13
N ASN A 482 14.02 6.04 0.08
CA ASN A 482 14.47 6.78 1.25
C ASN A 482 13.31 7.43 2.04
N GLY A 483 12.08 6.95 1.85
CA GLY A 483 10.96 7.50 2.61
C GLY A 483 9.60 6.94 2.27
N ALA A 484 8.59 7.50 2.93
CA ALA A 484 7.18 7.22 2.67
C ALA A 484 6.41 8.52 2.43
N ILE A 485 5.32 8.44 1.67
CA ILE A 485 4.37 9.53 1.52
C ILE A 485 2.99 9.06 1.98
N HIS A 486 2.33 9.92 2.74
CA HIS A 486 0.98 9.74 3.24
C HIS A 486 0.14 10.92 2.76
N ILE A 487 -1.00 10.63 2.16
CA ILE A 487 -1.86 11.65 1.57
C ILE A 487 -2.88 12.10 2.61
N PHE A 488 -3.09 13.40 2.76
CA PHE A 488 -3.98 13.99 3.77
C PHE A 488 -5.07 14.86 3.13
N GLN A 489 -6.25 14.87 3.74
CA GLN A 489 -7.37 15.69 3.27
C GLN A 489 -7.15 17.19 3.51
N GLU A 490 -6.46 17.54 4.60
CA GLU A 490 -6.25 18.92 5.04
C GLU A 490 -4.80 19.19 5.43
N ILE A 491 -4.45 20.47 5.48
CA ILE A 491 -3.18 20.94 6.05
C ILE A 491 -3.18 20.63 7.56
N ILE A 492 -2.11 20.00 8.00
CA ILE A 492 -1.85 19.67 9.41
C ILE A 492 -1.52 20.96 10.17
N LYS A 493 -2.26 21.20 11.24
CA LYS A 493 -2.14 22.36 12.14
C LYS A 493 -1.88 21.84 13.55
N PRO A 494 -0.61 21.77 13.98
CA PRO A 494 -0.25 21.32 15.31
C PRO A 494 -0.91 22.19 16.38
N ALA A 495 -1.49 21.56 17.41
CA ALA A 495 -2.11 22.31 18.49
C ALA A 495 -1.05 23.03 19.34
N GLU A 496 -1.31 24.30 19.67
CA GLU A 496 -0.37 25.14 20.45
C GLU A 496 -0.87 25.47 21.86
N LYS A 497 -2.17 25.26 22.13
CA LYS A 497 -2.83 25.70 23.37
C LYS A 497 -3.53 24.55 24.04
N SER A 498 -3.56 24.54 25.37
CA SER A 498 -4.33 23.55 26.15
C SER A 498 -5.84 23.81 26.09
N LEU A 499 -6.64 22.85 26.56
CA LEU A 499 -8.09 23.00 26.75
C LEU A 499 -8.41 24.27 27.55
N HIS A 500 -7.76 24.45 28.69
CA HIS A 500 -8.00 25.60 29.56
C HIS A 500 -7.67 26.94 28.86
N GLU A 501 -6.55 27.02 28.15
CA GLU A 501 -6.16 28.25 27.42
C GLU A 501 -7.12 28.56 26.27
N LYS A 502 -7.60 27.53 25.56
CA LYS A 502 -8.56 27.70 24.47
C LYS A 502 -9.89 28.22 25.00
N LEU A 503 -10.39 27.65 26.09
CA LEU A 503 -11.61 28.09 26.77
C LEU A 503 -11.51 29.53 27.28
N LYS A 504 -10.40 29.87 27.93
CA LYS A 504 -10.17 31.22 28.49
C LYS A 504 -10.11 32.31 27.42
N LYS A 505 -9.59 31.99 26.23
CA LYS A 505 -9.44 32.96 25.12
C LYS A 505 -10.79 33.31 24.50
N ASP A 506 -11.72 32.36 24.42
CA ASP A 506 -13.02 32.56 23.77
C ASP A 506 -14.09 32.94 24.79
N LYS A 507 -14.58 34.19 24.69
CA LYS A 507 -15.57 34.75 25.62
C LYS A 507 -16.90 33.98 25.61
N ARG A 508 -17.20 33.22 24.56
CA ARG A 508 -18.41 32.41 24.45
C ARG A 508 -18.46 31.27 25.47
N PHE A 509 -17.34 30.92 26.11
CA PHE A 509 -17.25 29.80 27.05
C PHE A 509 -17.09 30.24 28.51
N SER A 510 -17.22 31.54 28.81
CA SER A 510 -16.94 32.09 30.14
C SER A 510 -17.79 31.47 31.26
N ILE A 511 -19.07 31.21 31.02
CA ILE A 511 -19.96 30.58 32.02
C ILE A 511 -19.51 29.14 32.27
N PHE A 512 -19.28 28.37 31.21
CA PHE A 512 -18.87 26.97 31.34
C PHE A 512 -17.47 26.84 31.98
N LEU A 513 -16.54 27.73 31.66
CA LEU A 513 -15.23 27.79 32.31
C LEU A 513 -15.35 28.04 33.82
N SER A 514 -16.23 28.95 34.24
CA SER A 514 -16.50 29.20 35.66
C SER A 514 -17.05 27.96 36.37
N LEU A 515 -17.92 27.19 35.70
CA LEU A 515 -18.46 25.94 36.24
C LEU A 515 -17.39 24.84 36.33
N LEU A 516 -16.50 24.74 35.33
CA LEU A 516 -15.35 23.82 35.35
C LEU A 516 -14.39 24.14 36.49
N GLU A 517 -14.12 25.42 36.74
CA GLU A 517 -13.27 25.86 37.86
C GLU A 517 -13.94 25.59 39.22
N ALA A 518 -15.26 25.83 39.35
CA ALA A 518 -16.02 25.50 40.57
C ALA A 518 -16.10 23.98 40.84
N ALA A 519 -16.03 23.16 39.79
CA ALA A 519 -15.95 21.71 39.87
C ALA A 519 -14.53 21.17 40.11
N ASP A 520 -13.54 22.04 40.38
CA ASP A 520 -12.11 21.70 40.59
C ASP A 520 -11.44 20.97 39.41
N LEU A 521 -11.91 21.17 38.18
CA LEU A 521 -11.36 20.50 36.98
C LEU A 521 -10.28 21.29 36.25
N LYS A 522 -9.87 22.45 36.78
CA LYS A 522 -8.87 23.33 36.17
C LYS A 522 -7.53 22.65 35.90
N GLU A 523 -7.06 21.85 36.86
CA GLU A 523 -5.78 21.16 36.75
C GLU A 523 -5.81 20.13 35.61
N LEU A 524 -6.89 19.35 35.50
CA LEU A 524 -7.10 18.39 34.43
C LEU A 524 -7.06 19.05 33.05
N LEU A 525 -7.66 20.23 32.89
CA LEU A 525 -7.69 20.97 31.63
C LEU A 525 -6.35 21.60 31.24
N THR A 526 -5.41 21.69 32.18
CA THR A 526 -4.10 22.31 31.99
C THR A 526 -2.98 21.28 31.81
N GLN A 527 -3.04 20.17 32.54
CA GLN A 527 -2.04 19.11 32.48
C GLN A 527 -2.08 18.37 31.12
N PRO A 528 -0.94 17.76 30.71
CA PRO A 528 -0.92 16.88 29.55
C PRO A 528 -1.89 15.70 29.72
N GLY A 529 -2.58 15.33 28.65
CA GLY A 529 -3.54 14.24 28.62
C GLY A 529 -4.21 14.14 27.27
N ASP A 530 -5.09 13.17 27.11
CA ASP A 530 -5.87 12.96 25.90
C ASP A 530 -7.35 13.00 26.26
N TRP A 531 -8.02 14.08 25.88
CA TRP A 531 -9.38 14.36 26.29
C TRP A 531 -10.25 14.85 25.12
N THR A 532 -11.53 14.51 25.17
CA THR A 532 -12.57 15.09 24.32
C THR A 532 -13.54 15.85 25.20
N LEU A 533 -13.62 17.16 25.00
CA LEU A 533 -14.45 18.07 25.79
C LEU A 533 -15.59 18.65 24.94
N PHE A 534 -16.83 18.43 25.36
CA PHE A 534 -18.01 19.03 24.78
C PHE A 534 -18.30 20.35 25.50
N VAL A 535 -18.20 21.48 24.79
CA VAL A 535 -18.23 22.80 25.41
C VAL A 535 -19.54 23.50 25.04
N PRO A 536 -20.50 23.64 25.97
CA PRO A 536 -21.67 24.47 25.77
C PRO A 536 -21.29 25.95 25.74
N THR A 537 -21.85 26.68 24.77
CA THR A 537 -21.71 28.14 24.70
C THR A 537 -22.50 28.83 25.82
N ASN A 538 -22.22 30.10 26.09
CA ASN A 538 -22.98 30.92 27.05
C ASN A 538 -24.49 30.96 26.71
N ASP A 539 -24.85 30.83 25.43
CA ASP A 539 -26.25 30.77 24.99
C ASP A 539 -26.98 29.52 25.51
N ALA A 540 -26.26 28.41 25.73
CA ALA A 540 -26.82 27.21 26.33
C ALA A 540 -27.31 27.43 27.78
N PHE A 541 -26.79 28.46 28.45
CA PHE A 541 -27.15 28.88 29.81
C PHE A 541 -28.07 30.10 29.83
N LYS A 542 -28.59 30.51 28.67
CA LYS A 542 -29.47 31.69 28.54
C LYS A 542 -30.82 31.39 29.18
N GLY A 543 -31.28 32.30 30.04
CA GLY A 543 -32.52 32.15 30.80
C GLY A 543 -32.32 31.66 32.23
N MET A 544 -31.08 31.33 32.63
CA MET A 544 -30.75 31.14 34.04
C MET A 544 -30.55 32.48 34.76
N THR A 545 -31.13 32.60 35.96
CA THR A 545 -30.82 33.71 36.88
C THR A 545 -29.46 33.49 37.57
N ASN A 546 -28.93 34.51 38.25
CA ASN A 546 -27.68 34.35 39.00
C ASN A 546 -27.87 33.46 40.23
N GLU A 547 -29.05 33.48 40.83
CA GLU A 547 -29.42 32.63 41.95
C GLU A 547 -29.44 31.15 41.52
N GLU A 548 -29.97 30.84 40.33
CA GLU A 548 -29.97 29.47 39.78
C GLU A 548 -28.54 28.96 39.48
N LYS A 549 -27.63 29.85 39.06
CA LYS A 549 -26.19 29.51 38.92
C LYS A 549 -25.58 29.17 40.27
N GLU A 550 -25.87 29.97 41.30
CA GLU A 550 -25.37 29.72 42.65
C GLU A 550 -25.92 28.41 43.22
N ILE A 551 -27.18 28.05 42.93
CA ILE A 551 -27.77 26.75 43.30
C ILE A 551 -27.00 25.59 42.66
N LEU A 552 -26.70 25.68 41.36
CA LEU A 552 -25.87 24.70 40.65
C LEU A 552 -24.47 24.60 41.24
N ILE A 553 -23.84 25.72 41.57
CA ILE A 553 -22.48 25.75 42.15
C ILE A 553 -22.46 25.20 43.59
N ARG A 554 -23.53 25.43 44.35
CA ARG A 554 -23.66 24.96 45.74
C ARG A 554 -23.75 23.45 45.84
N ASP A 555 -24.43 22.79 44.89
CA ASP A 555 -24.44 21.33 44.79
C ASP A 555 -23.24 20.83 43.98
N LYS A 556 -22.07 20.83 44.63
CA LYS A 556 -20.80 20.47 44.01
C LYS A 556 -20.81 19.07 43.38
N ASN A 557 -21.50 18.11 44.00
CA ASN A 557 -21.57 16.73 43.50
C ASN A 557 -22.43 16.63 42.23
N ALA A 558 -23.59 17.30 42.21
CA ALA A 558 -24.41 17.40 41.01
C ALA A 558 -23.67 18.12 39.87
N LEU A 559 -23.04 19.26 40.17
CA LEU A 559 -22.26 20.03 39.21
C LEU A 559 -21.16 19.17 38.60
N GLN A 560 -20.39 18.50 39.45
CA GLN A 560 -19.28 17.65 39.01
C GLN A 560 -19.77 16.52 38.10
N ASN A 561 -20.89 15.86 38.42
CA ASN A 561 -21.48 14.83 37.56
C ASN A 561 -21.89 15.38 36.20
N ILE A 562 -22.56 16.54 36.17
CA ILE A 562 -22.99 17.18 34.92
C ILE A 562 -21.79 17.55 34.06
N ILE A 563 -20.75 18.15 34.65
CA ILE A 563 -19.57 18.60 33.92
C ILE A 563 -18.72 17.41 33.45
N LEU A 564 -18.55 16.36 34.26
CA LEU A 564 -17.82 15.16 33.86
C LEU A 564 -18.51 14.37 32.74
N TYR A 565 -19.81 14.58 32.50
CA TYR A 565 -20.50 14.01 31.34
C TYR A 565 -20.07 14.67 30.02
N HIS A 566 -19.57 15.90 30.08
CA HIS A 566 -19.03 16.62 28.92
C HIS A 566 -17.58 16.27 28.62
N LEU A 567 -16.93 15.46 29.46
CA LEU A 567 -15.54 15.06 29.32
C LEU A 567 -15.45 13.56 29.04
N THR A 568 -14.67 13.19 28.04
CA THR A 568 -14.41 11.80 27.66
C THR A 568 -12.90 11.56 27.56
N PRO A 569 -12.36 10.47 28.14
CA PRO A 569 -10.95 10.11 27.99
C PRO A 569 -10.68 9.63 26.56
N GLY A 570 -9.58 10.11 25.96
CA GLY A 570 -9.21 9.90 24.56
C GLY A 570 -9.57 11.09 23.67
N VAL A 571 -8.89 11.21 22.52
CA VAL A 571 -9.13 12.25 21.52
C VAL A 571 -9.98 11.69 20.38
N PHE A 572 -11.19 12.20 20.25
CA PHE A 572 -12.15 11.76 19.24
C PHE A 572 -12.53 12.92 18.33
N ILE A 573 -11.94 12.98 17.14
CA ILE A 573 -12.27 13.96 16.12
C ILE A 573 -13.43 13.45 15.25
N GLY A 574 -14.35 14.35 14.87
CA GLY A 574 -15.52 14.05 14.07
C GLY A 574 -15.18 13.46 12.71
N LYS A 575 -14.11 13.96 12.07
CA LYS A 575 -13.59 13.45 10.79
C LYS A 575 -12.99 12.04 10.86
N GLY A 576 -12.65 11.57 12.06
CA GLY A 576 -12.17 10.21 12.28
C GLY A 576 -13.27 9.16 12.30
N PHE A 577 -14.54 9.59 12.35
CA PHE A 577 -15.68 8.68 12.37
C PHE A 577 -16.14 8.29 10.98
N GLU A 578 -16.60 7.06 10.86
CA GLU A 578 -17.32 6.60 9.69
C GLU A 578 -18.65 7.37 9.55
N PRO A 579 -18.92 8.02 8.40
CA PRO A 579 -20.14 8.78 8.20
C PRO A 579 -21.40 7.94 8.44
N GLY A 580 -22.33 8.48 9.23
CA GLY A 580 -23.60 7.82 9.52
C GLY A 580 -23.54 6.75 10.63
N VAL A 581 -22.37 6.42 11.17
CA VAL A 581 -22.22 5.45 12.27
C VAL A 581 -22.25 6.15 13.63
N THR A 582 -23.08 5.64 14.54
CA THR A 582 -23.12 6.13 15.93
C THR A 582 -22.03 5.47 16.76
N ASN A 583 -21.07 6.27 17.21
CA ASN A 583 -19.99 5.88 18.11
C ASN A 583 -20.46 6.04 19.55
N ILE A 584 -20.34 4.97 20.33
CA ILE A 584 -20.74 4.95 21.74
C ILE A 584 -19.47 5.09 22.58
N LEU A 585 -19.31 6.24 23.23
CA LEU A 585 -18.17 6.52 24.10
C LEU A 585 -18.58 6.51 25.57
N LYS A 586 -17.63 6.21 26.45
CA LYS A 586 -17.83 6.27 27.90
C LYS A 586 -17.24 7.58 28.42
N THR A 587 -18.09 8.43 28.97
CA THR A 587 -17.67 9.70 29.59
C THR A 587 -16.92 9.46 30.90
N THR A 588 -16.19 10.46 31.40
CA THR A 588 -15.54 10.39 32.71
C THR A 588 -16.55 10.24 33.85
N GLN A 589 -17.78 10.74 33.66
CA GLN A 589 -18.91 10.52 34.58
C GLN A 589 -19.32 9.04 34.67
N GLY A 590 -19.09 8.27 33.60
CA GLY A 590 -19.34 6.83 33.51
C GLY A 590 -20.49 6.46 32.58
N SER A 591 -21.46 7.37 32.36
CA SER A 591 -22.54 7.18 31.38
C SER A 591 -22.04 7.24 29.94
N LYS A 592 -22.83 6.67 29.03
CA LYS A 592 -22.53 6.66 27.60
C LYS A 592 -22.89 8.00 26.96
N ILE A 593 -22.09 8.41 25.98
CA ILE A 593 -22.36 9.53 25.07
C ILE A 593 -22.29 9.02 23.64
N TYR A 594 -23.18 9.53 22.78
CA TYR A 594 -23.38 9.05 21.43
C TYR A 594 -22.90 10.10 20.44
N LEU A 595 -21.92 9.76 19.61
CA LEU A 595 -21.34 10.65 18.60
C LEU A 595 -21.61 10.13 17.20
N LYS A 596 -22.07 11.00 16.30
CA LYS A 596 -22.35 10.61 14.92
C LYS A 596 -21.93 11.71 13.97
N GLY A 597 -21.01 11.42 13.05
CA GLY A 597 -20.67 12.33 11.95
C GLY A 597 -21.68 12.20 10.80
N VAL A 598 -22.32 13.29 10.38
CA VAL A 598 -23.23 13.33 9.23
C VAL A 598 -23.02 14.63 8.47
N ASN A 599 -22.75 14.56 7.16
CA ASN A 599 -22.53 15.74 6.29
C ASN A 599 -21.58 16.77 6.91
N ASP A 600 -20.38 16.31 7.33
CA ASP A 600 -19.35 17.12 8.00
C ASP A 600 -19.79 17.82 9.31
N THR A 601 -20.94 17.43 9.85
CA THR A 601 -21.44 17.91 11.14
C THR A 601 -21.36 16.80 12.17
N LEU A 602 -20.80 17.09 13.34
CA LEU A 602 -20.80 16.17 14.46
C LEU A 602 -22.11 16.32 15.25
N LEU A 603 -22.82 15.22 15.45
CA LEU A 603 -23.96 15.14 16.36
C LEU A 603 -23.53 14.49 17.67
N VAL A 604 -23.92 15.08 18.78
CA VAL A 604 -23.66 14.62 20.15
C VAL A 604 -25.00 14.39 20.83
N ASN A 605 -25.35 13.14 21.12
CA ASN A 605 -26.68 12.73 21.58
C ASN A 605 -27.80 13.31 20.69
N GLU A 606 -27.63 13.23 19.37
CA GLU A 606 -28.53 13.81 18.35
C GLU A 606 -28.61 15.35 18.33
N VAL A 607 -27.85 16.04 19.18
CA VAL A 607 -27.70 17.50 19.16
C VAL A 607 -26.56 17.87 18.21
N LYS A 608 -26.83 18.71 17.22
CA LYS A 608 -25.80 19.21 16.29
C LYS A 608 -24.78 20.07 17.04
N SER A 609 -23.49 19.85 16.80
CA SER A 609 -22.43 20.78 17.21
C SER A 609 -22.39 21.99 16.27
N LYS A 610 -22.01 23.16 16.80
CA LYS A 610 -21.76 24.36 15.98
C LYS A 610 -20.40 24.32 15.32
N GLU A 611 -19.41 23.94 16.10
CA GLU A 611 -18.01 23.80 15.70
C GLU A 611 -17.50 22.49 16.27
N SER A 612 -16.70 21.75 15.51
CA SER A 612 -16.07 20.50 15.95
C SER A 612 -14.59 20.51 15.62
N ASP A 613 -13.85 19.57 16.21
CA ASP A 613 -12.43 19.32 15.89
C ASP A 613 -11.50 20.49 16.23
N ILE A 614 -11.83 21.26 17.28
CA ILE A 614 -10.95 22.31 17.79
C ILE A 614 -9.82 21.66 18.59
N MET A 615 -8.69 21.43 17.92
CA MET A 615 -7.53 20.77 18.52
C MET A 615 -6.87 21.61 19.63
N THR A 616 -6.47 20.92 20.71
CA THR A 616 -5.68 21.46 21.82
C THR A 616 -4.51 20.53 22.14
N THR A 617 -3.50 21.00 22.87
CA THR A 617 -2.28 20.22 23.18
C THR A 617 -2.56 18.99 24.03
N ASN A 618 -3.67 18.99 24.77
CA ASN A 618 -4.11 17.92 25.66
C ASN A 618 -5.53 17.40 25.34
N GLY A 619 -6.05 17.66 24.14
CA GLY A 619 -7.36 17.14 23.75
C GLY A 619 -7.95 17.74 22.47
N VAL A 620 -9.28 17.62 22.37
CA VAL A 620 -10.12 18.23 21.33
C VAL A 620 -11.38 18.81 21.96
N ILE A 621 -11.83 19.95 21.43
CA ILE A 621 -13.07 20.62 21.83
C ILE A 621 -14.11 20.47 20.71
N HIS A 622 -15.33 20.10 21.11
CA HIS A 622 -16.53 20.16 20.27
C HIS A 622 -17.53 21.13 20.90
N VAL A 623 -17.92 22.16 20.17
CA VAL A 623 -18.80 23.22 20.65
C VAL A 623 -20.26 22.82 20.46
N VAL A 624 -21.03 22.80 21.55
CA VAL A 624 -22.44 22.41 21.56
C VAL A 624 -23.33 23.58 21.96
N ASP A 625 -24.58 23.55 21.49
CA ASP A 625 -25.57 24.60 21.76
C ASP A 625 -26.39 24.41 23.02
N LYS A 626 -26.28 23.24 23.63
CA LYS A 626 -27.09 22.83 24.77
C LYS A 626 -26.20 22.18 25.81
N LEU A 627 -26.58 22.31 27.08
CA LEU A 627 -25.99 21.53 28.15
C LEU A 627 -26.36 20.05 27.94
N LEU A 628 -25.35 19.18 27.95
CA LEU A 628 -25.53 17.74 27.78
C LEU A 628 -25.85 17.10 29.13
N TYR A 629 -26.79 16.15 29.13
CA TYR A 629 -27.21 15.45 30.33
C TYR A 629 -27.41 13.95 30.07
N PRO A 630 -26.95 13.07 30.98
CA PRO A 630 -27.14 11.63 30.86
C PRO A 630 -28.61 11.25 31.13
N ALA A 631 -29.31 10.75 30.11
CA ALA A 631 -30.75 10.47 30.16
C ALA A 631 -31.18 9.53 31.30
N ASP A 632 -30.32 8.57 31.68
CA ASP A 632 -30.63 7.55 32.69
C ASP A 632 -30.39 8.02 34.14
N THR A 633 -29.83 9.22 34.35
CA THR A 633 -29.47 9.72 35.68
C THR A 633 -30.61 10.53 36.28
N PRO A 634 -31.31 10.04 37.33
CA PRO A 634 -32.41 10.78 37.93
C PRO A 634 -31.92 11.97 38.76
N VAL A 635 -32.74 13.02 38.82
CA VAL A 635 -32.58 14.15 39.74
C VAL A 635 -33.50 13.94 40.93
N GLY A 636 -33.01 14.19 42.15
CA GLY A 636 -33.80 14.04 43.38
C GLY A 636 -34.14 15.33 44.11
N ASN A 637 -33.66 16.48 43.62
CA ASN A 637 -33.91 17.80 44.16
C ASN A 637 -34.82 18.60 43.21
N ASP A 638 -35.95 19.11 43.72
CA ASP A 638 -36.95 19.85 42.94
C ASP A 638 -36.39 21.15 42.34
N GLN A 639 -35.54 21.88 43.07
CA GLN A 639 -34.91 23.11 42.57
C GLN A 639 -33.95 22.82 41.42
N LEU A 640 -33.16 21.74 41.54
CA LEU A 640 -32.25 21.33 40.49
C LEU A 640 -33.01 20.81 39.26
N LEU A 641 -34.12 20.10 39.46
CA LEU A 641 -34.99 19.66 38.37
C LEU A 641 -35.56 20.86 37.59
N GLU A 642 -36.02 21.91 38.29
CA GLU A 642 -36.54 23.11 37.64
C GLU A 642 -35.46 23.79 36.77
N ILE A 643 -34.25 23.94 37.30
CA ILE A 643 -33.11 24.52 36.58
C ILE A 643 -32.77 23.68 35.35
N LEU A 644 -32.63 22.36 35.52
CA LEU A 644 -32.26 21.47 34.42
C LEU A 644 -33.35 21.41 33.34
N ASN A 645 -34.64 21.45 33.70
CA ASN A 645 -35.73 21.53 32.73
C ASN A 645 -35.74 22.86 31.94
N LYS A 646 -35.25 23.96 32.52
CA LYS A 646 -35.05 25.22 31.79
C LYS A 646 -33.95 25.10 30.72
N LEU A 647 -32.86 24.39 31.04
CA LEU A 647 -31.67 24.24 30.19
C LEU A 647 -31.80 23.12 29.14
N ILE A 648 -32.41 22.00 29.52
CA ILE A 648 -32.43 20.76 28.76
C ILE A 648 -33.86 20.52 28.27
N LYS A 649 -34.13 20.97 27.05
CA LYS A 649 -35.47 20.84 26.42
C LYS A 649 -35.56 19.66 25.44
N TYR A 650 -34.44 18.99 25.18
CA TYR A 650 -34.36 17.96 24.14
C TYR A 650 -34.55 16.54 24.68
N ILE A 651 -34.59 16.37 26.01
CA ILE A 651 -34.92 15.12 26.69
C ILE A 651 -35.81 15.42 27.90
N GLN A 652 -36.60 14.43 28.32
CA GLN A 652 -37.33 14.48 29.58
C GLN A 652 -36.43 14.00 30.72
N ILE A 653 -36.23 14.84 31.73
CA ILE A 653 -35.39 14.50 32.88
C ILE A 653 -36.15 13.58 33.83
N LYS A 654 -35.54 12.45 34.16
CA LYS A 654 -36.09 11.52 35.16
C LYS A 654 -35.99 12.15 36.55
N PHE A 655 -37.09 12.19 37.28
CA PHE A 655 -37.12 12.64 38.66
C PHE A 655 -37.38 11.46 39.60
N VAL A 656 -36.52 11.28 40.60
CA VAL A 656 -36.70 10.30 41.67
C VAL A 656 -36.39 11.01 42.98
N ARG A 657 -37.43 11.34 43.75
CA ARG A 657 -37.31 12.11 45.00
C ARG A 657 -36.27 11.50 45.93
N GLY A 658 -35.33 12.33 46.40
CA GLY A 658 -34.26 11.89 47.32
C GLY A 658 -33.10 11.15 46.65
N SER A 659 -33.11 10.95 45.32
CA SER A 659 -31.93 10.46 44.60
C SER A 659 -30.80 11.48 44.65
N THR A 660 -29.60 11.01 44.91
CA THR A 660 -28.37 11.81 44.93
C THR A 660 -27.46 11.40 43.78
N PHE A 661 -26.69 12.35 43.27
CA PHE A 661 -25.66 12.04 42.29
C PHE A 661 -24.59 11.17 42.94
N LYS A 662 -24.08 10.20 42.19
CA LYS A 662 -22.97 9.36 42.66
C LYS A 662 -21.74 10.24 42.82
N GLU A 663 -21.12 10.21 43.99
CA GLU A 663 -19.80 10.83 44.16
C GLU A 663 -18.80 10.14 43.23
N ILE A 664 -18.18 10.94 42.35
CA ILE A 664 -17.14 10.46 41.45
C ILE A 664 -15.81 10.85 42.09
N PRO A 665 -15.04 9.88 42.62
CA PRO A 665 -13.77 10.19 43.25
C PRO A 665 -12.84 10.82 42.20
N MET A 666 -12.46 12.08 42.41
CA MET A 666 -11.40 12.68 41.60
C MET A 666 -10.08 12.03 41.98
N THR A 667 -9.57 11.18 41.11
CA THR A 667 -8.19 10.73 41.23
C THR A 667 -7.32 11.82 40.62
N VAL A 668 -6.81 12.73 41.44
CA VAL A 668 -5.81 13.71 40.99
C VAL A 668 -4.48 12.97 40.89
N TYR A 669 -3.96 12.84 39.67
CA TYR A 669 -2.62 12.29 39.44
C TYR A 669 -1.59 13.40 39.64
N THR A 670 -1.00 13.49 40.82
CA THR A 670 0.24 14.26 41.01
C THR A 670 1.44 13.36 40.76
N THR A 671 2.06 13.47 39.58
CA THR A 671 3.32 12.79 39.28
C THR A 671 4.46 13.62 39.85
N LYS A 672 5.07 13.17 40.97
CA LYS A 672 6.35 13.72 41.43
C LYS A 672 7.49 12.98 40.72
N ILE A 673 8.13 13.65 39.78
CA ILE A 673 9.37 13.15 39.16
C ILE A 673 10.51 13.43 40.13
N ILE A 674 11.08 12.38 40.73
CA ILE A 674 12.33 12.49 41.50
C ILE A 674 13.43 12.00 40.57
N THR A 675 14.35 12.90 40.21
CA THR A 675 15.52 12.54 39.40
C THR A 675 16.64 12.15 40.35
N LYS A 676 17.10 10.90 40.30
CA LYS A 676 18.25 10.41 41.07
C LYS A 676 19.39 10.20 40.08
N VAL A 677 20.41 11.06 40.15
CA VAL A 677 21.65 10.87 39.40
C VAL A 677 22.49 9.87 40.19
N VAL A 678 22.75 8.70 39.62
CA VAL A 678 23.64 7.70 40.23
C VAL A 678 25.04 7.94 39.67
N GLU A 679 25.97 8.36 40.52
CA GLU A 679 27.38 8.50 40.14
C GLU A 679 27.93 7.14 39.65
N PRO A 680 28.72 7.13 38.57
CA PRO A 680 29.23 5.90 37.99
C PRO A 680 30.07 5.13 39.01
N LYS A 681 29.66 3.90 39.35
CA LYS A 681 30.50 2.97 40.11
C LYS A 681 31.52 2.35 39.16
N ILE A 682 32.79 2.68 39.35
CA ILE A 682 33.91 2.04 38.66
C ILE A 682 34.00 0.59 39.15
N LYS A 683 33.81 -0.39 38.26
CA LYS A 683 34.13 -1.80 38.53
C LYS A 683 35.48 -2.11 37.90
N VAL A 684 36.50 -2.32 38.72
CA VAL A 684 37.78 -2.89 38.30
C VAL A 684 37.58 -4.41 38.23
N ILE A 685 37.81 -5.00 37.05
CA ILE A 685 37.86 -6.46 36.90
C ILE A 685 39.34 -6.85 36.93
N GLU A 686 39.78 -7.45 38.04
CA GLU A 686 41.13 -8.03 38.15
C GLU A 686 41.11 -9.45 37.59
N GLY A 687 41.85 -9.66 36.49
CA GLY A 687 42.13 -10.99 35.94
C GLY A 687 43.57 -11.38 36.23
N SER A 688 43.78 -12.39 37.07
CA SER A 688 45.11 -12.96 37.31
C SER A 688 45.45 -14.01 36.25
N LEU A 689 46.52 -13.77 35.48
CA LEU A 689 47.19 -14.83 34.70
C LEU A 689 48.14 -15.59 35.62
N GLN A 690 47.85 -16.85 35.95
CA GLN A 690 48.80 -17.71 36.65
C GLN A 690 49.73 -18.41 35.63
N PRO A 691 51.07 -18.35 35.81
CA PRO A 691 52.01 -19.08 34.98
C PRO A 691 52.10 -20.56 35.40
N ILE A 692 51.94 -21.47 34.45
CA ILE A 692 52.12 -22.92 34.63
C ILE A 692 53.62 -23.22 34.72
N ILE A 693 54.10 -23.67 35.88
CA ILE A 693 55.44 -24.24 36.02
C ILE A 693 55.39 -25.72 35.61
N LYS A 694 56.19 -26.08 34.61
CA LYS A 694 56.46 -27.46 34.20
C LYS A 694 57.38 -28.14 35.21
N THR A 695 57.08 -29.40 35.54
CA THR A 695 58.10 -30.45 35.69
C THR A 695 57.57 -31.76 35.09
N GLU A 696 58.28 -32.20 34.05
CA GLU A 696 58.42 -33.55 33.45
C GLU A 696 57.23 -34.25 32.76
N GLY A 697 57.44 -34.56 31.47
CA GLY A 697 56.77 -35.64 30.73
C GLY A 697 55.74 -35.21 29.68
N PRO A 698 55.88 -35.58 28.38
CA PRO A 698 54.96 -35.16 27.34
C PRO A 698 53.85 -36.20 27.14
N THR A 699 52.58 -35.80 27.26
CA THR A 699 51.50 -36.29 26.38
C THR A 699 50.23 -35.46 26.55
N MET A 700 49.54 -35.29 25.42
CA MET A 700 48.34 -34.47 25.22
C MET A 700 47.14 -34.93 26.09
N THR A 701 46.12 -34.12 26.35
CA THR A 701 44.95 -33.97 25.45
C THR A 701 44.05 -32.79 25.86
N LYS A 702 43.51 -32.10 24.85
CA LYS A 702 42.49 -31.03 24.86
C LYS A 702 41.38 -31.19 25.90
N VAL A 703 40.95 -30.06 26.49
CA VAL A 703 39.52 -29.80 26.75
C VAL A 703 39.17 -28.34 26.43
N LYS A 704 38.07 -28.21 25.69
CA LYS A 704 37.37 -27.03 25.16
C LYS A 704 36.79 -26.16 26.29
N ILE A 705 36.84 -24.83 26.16
CA ILE A 705 35.88 -23.94 26.84
C ILE A 705 35.29 -22.98 25.80
N GLU A 706 33.95 -22.98 25.77
CA GLU A 706 33.06 -22.20 24.93
C GLU A 706 32.90 -20.77 25.43
N GLY A 707 32.71 -19.84 24.48
CA GLY A 707 32.18 -18.51 24.73
C GLY A 707 33.23 -17.40 24.65
N GLU A 708 33.68 -17.06 23.44
CA GLU A 708 34.21 -15.72 23.16
C GLU A 708 33.03 -14.72 23.22
N PRO A 709 33.08 -13.66 24.03
CA PRO A 709 32.24 -12.49 23.80
C PRO A 709 32.92 -11.56 22.80
N GLU A 710 32.26 -11.35 21.66
CA GLU A 710 32.57 -10.31 20.67
C GLU A 710 32.58 -8.91 21.33
N PHE A 711 33.58 -8.10 20.99
CA PHE A 711 33.63 -6.68 21.34
C PHE A 711 32.66 -5.89 20.47
N ARG A 712 31.59 -5.35 21.05
CA ARG A 712 30.78 -4.28 20.44
C ARG A 712 31.17 -2.93 21.03
N LEU A 713 31.71 -2.05 20.19
CA LEU A 713 31.80 -0.61 20.44
C LEU A 713 30.38 -0.01 20.47
N ILE A 714 29.98 0.54 21.62
CA ILE A 714 28.80 1.40 21.74
C ILE A 714 29.28 2.85 21.66
N LYS A 715 28.65 3.66 20.79
CA LYS A 715 28.93 5.09 20.61
C LYS A 715 28.70 5.87 21.92
N GLU A 716 29.55 6.86 22.16
CA GLU A 716 29.40 7.84 23.25
C GLU A 716 28.02 8.52 23.27
N GLY A 717 27.42 8.61 24.45
CA GLY A 717 26.41 9.63 24.75
C GLY A 717 24.99 9.16 25.12
N GLU A 718 24.68 7.87 25.19
CA GLU A 718 23.35 7.44 25.65
C GLU A 718 23.29 7.33 27.18
N THR A 719 22.69 8.33 27.81
CA THR A 719 22.17 8.20 29.18
C THR A 719 20.92 7.31 29.15
N VAL A 720 21.01 6.12 29.73
CA VAL A 720 19.82 5.28 29.95
C VAL A 720 19.02 5.91 31.08
N THR A 721 17.79 6.31 30.77
CA THR A 721 16.84 6.77 31.79
C THR A 721 15.94 5.59 32.08
N GLU A 722 16.21 4.86 33.16
CA GLU A 722 15.30 3.79 33.58
C GLU A 722 14.20 4.43 34.44
N VAL A 723 12.96 4.31 33.97
CA VAL A 723 11.77 4.78 34.70
C VAL A 723 11.22 3.58 35.45
N ILE A 724 11.50 3.51 36.74
CA ILE A 724 10.87 2.50 37.59
C ILE A 724 9.53 3.06 38.05
N HIS A 725 8.45 2.49 37.54
CA HIS A 725 7.11 2.77 38.04
C HIS A 725 6.95 2.07 39.39
N GLY A 726 7.06 2.81 40.49
CA GLY A 726 6.67 2.30 41.80
C GLY A 726 5.17 2.00 41.82
N GLU A 727 4.76 0.94 42.53
CA GLU A 727 3.34 0.69 42.77
C GLU A 727 2.69 1.94 43.42
N PRO A 728 1.52 2.36 42.93
CA PRO A 728 0.91 3.61 43.37
C PRO A 728 0.59 3.54 44.87
N ILE A 729 1.09 4.50 45.64
CA ILE A 729 0.75 4.62 47.04
C ILE A 729 -0.63 5.27 47.10
N ILE A 730 -1.63 4.45 47.44
CA ILE A 730 -3.01 4.89 47.61
C ILE A 730 -3.16 5.39 49.05
N LYS A 731 -3.22 6.70 49.23
CA LYS A 731 -3.58 7.31 50.52
C LYS A 731 -5.05 7.65 50.48
N LYS A 732 -5.84 6.94 51.28
CA LYS A 732 -7.22 7.33 51.57
C LYS A 732 -7.22 8.13 52.86
N TYR A 733 -7.73 9.35 52.81
CA TYR A 733 -8.00 10.11 54.02
C TYR A 733 -9.28 10.90 53.88
N THR A 734 -9.96 11.09 55.00
CA THR A 734 -11.21 11.82 55.08
C THR A 734 -10.89 13.28 55.32
N LYS A 735 -11.24 14.16 54.38
CA LYS A 735 -11.13 15.61 54.55
C LYS A 735 -12.51 16.16 54.82
N ILE A 736 -12.63 16.97 55.87
CA ILE A 736 -13.87 17.69 56.15
C ILE A 736 -13.88 18.92 55.26
N ILE A 737 -14.79 18.93 54.28
CA ILE A 737 -15.07 20.10 53.44
C ILE A 737 -16.50 20.50 53.76
N ASP A 738 -16.69 21.73 54.23
CA ASP A 738 -17.99 22.29 54.61
C ASP A 738 -18.83 21.41 55.56
N GLY A 739 -18.17 20.77 56.53
CA GLY A 739 -18.82 19.97 57.57
C GLY A 739 -19.20 18.54 57.15
N VAL A 740 -18.92 18.14 55.91
CA VAL A 740 -19.17 16.78 55.42
C VAL A 740 -17.83 16.03 55.28
N PRO A 741 -17.72 14.79 55.81
CA PRO A 741 -16.55 13.96 55.59
C PRO A 741 -16.52 13.45 54.14
N VAL A 742 -15.54 13.91 53.35
CA VAL A 742 -15.30 13.45 51.98
C VAL A 742 -14.07 12.54 51.95
N GLU A 743 -14.22 11.32 51.41
CA GLU A 743 -13.07 10.42 51.18
C GLU A 743 -12.26 10.89 49.98
N ILE A 744 -11.04 11.36 50.23
CA ILE A 744 -10.08 11.68 49.18
C ILE A 744 -9.19 10.46 49.00
N THR A 745 -9.12 9.96 47.76
CA THR A 745 -8.14 8.95 47.37
C THR A 745 -7.01 9.64 46.61
N GLU A 746 -5.92 9.96 47.30
CA GLU A 746 -4.68 10.39 46.65
C GLU A 746 -3.96 9.17 46.12
N LYS A 747 -3.67 9.18 44.82
CA LYS A 747 -2.84 8.17 44.18
C LYS A 747 -1.49 8.82 43.87
N GLU A 748 -0.55 8.68 44.80
CA GLU A 748 0.81 9.20 44.62
C GLU A 748 1.62 8.16 43.83
N THR A 749 1.91 8.48 42.58
CA THR A 749 2.78 7.65 41.74
C THR A 749 4.18 8.25 41.81
N ARG A 750 5.13 7.52 42.41
CA ARG A 750 6.54 7.89 42.36
C ARG A 750 7.12 7.34 41.06
N GLU A 751 7.51 8.24 40.17
CA GLU A 751 8.46 7.92 39.12
C GLU A 751 9.85 8.26 39.64
N GLU A 752 10.64 7.24 39.96
CA GLU A 752 12.09 7.42 40.08
C GLU A 752 12.68 7.34 38.67
N ARG A 753 13.21 8.47 38.19
CA ARG A 753 14.11 8.47 37.05
C ARG A 753 15.51 8.24 37.56
N ILE A 754 16.03 7.04 37.35
CA ILE A 754 17.44 6.76 37.57
C ILE A 754 18.16 7.16 36.29
N ILE A 755 18.95 8.23 36.35
CA ILE A 755 19.91 8.53 35.30
C ILE A 755 21.18 7.79 35.68
N THR A 756 21.41 6.64 35.05
CA THR A 756 22.68 5.93 35.14
C THR A 756 23.66 6.57 34.16
N GLY A 757 24.78 7.07 34.67
CA GLY A 757 25.93 7.40 33.82
C GLY A 757 26.47 6.14 33.13
N PRO A 758 27.25 6.28 32.04
CA PRO A 758 27.83 5.13 31.34
C PRO A 758 28.66 4.26 32.31
N GLU A 759 28.48 2.94 32.25
CA GLU A 759 29.25 1.98 33.05
C GLU A 759 30.66 1.88 32.44
N ILE A 760 31.65 2.56 33.03
CA ILE A 760 33.03 2.51 32.54
C ILE A 760 33.71 1.25 33.10
N LYS A 761 33.92 0.24 32.25
CA LYS A 761 34.67 -0.97 32.59
C LYS A 761 36.14 -0.79 32.22
N TYR A 762 37.03 -0.88 33.20
CA TYR A 762 38.48 -0.95 32.99
C TYR A 762 38.98 -2.37 33.26
N THR A 763 39.73 -2.93 32.32
CA THR A 763 40.47 -4.19 32.52
C THR A 763 41.90 -3.84 32.88
N ARG A 764 42.33 -4.16 34.11
CA ARG A 764 43.74 -4.04 34.53
C ARG A 764 44.47 -5.34 34.17
N ILE A 765 45.45 -5.29 33.29
CA ILE A 765 46.45 -6.36 33.16
C ILE A 765 47.61 -5.98 34.08
N SER A 766 47.68 -6.58 35.26
CA SER A 766 48.81 -6.35 36.17
C SER A 766 49.95 -7.32 35.82
N THR A 767 51.00 -6.83 35.17
CA THR A 767 52.34 -7.40 35.38
C THR A 767 52.86 -6.86 36.70
N GLY A 768 53.21 -7.76 37.63
CA GLY A 768 53.44 -7.47 39.05
C GLY A 768 54.16 -6.16 39.35
N GLY A 769 53.50 -5.32 40.14
CA GLY A 769 53.99 -4.04 40.64
C GLY A 769 52.81 -3.24 41.21
N GLY A 770 52.72 -3.13 42.53
CA GLY A 770 51.56 -2.58 43.22
C GLY A 770 51.47 -1.06 43.12
N GLU A 771 50.42 -0.57 42.47
CA GLU A 771 49.90 0.79 42.63
C GLU A 771 48.48 0.73 43.18
N THR A 772 48.19 1.60 44.16
CA THR A 772 46.97 1.66 44.97
C THR A 772 45.83 2.46 44.31
N GLU A 773 44.61 2.13 44.71
CA GLU A 773 43.30 2.62 44.21
C GLU A 773 43.14 4.16 44.15
N GLU A 774 43.98 4.90 44.88
CA GLU A 774 43.94 6.35 45.00
C GLU A 774 44.51 7.09 43.77
N THR A 775 45.47 6.48 43.07
CA THR A 775 46.06 7.04 41.84
C THR A 775 45.07 7.00 40.67
N LEU A 776 44.19 5.99 40.64
CA LEU A 776 43.16 5.80 39.62
C LEU A 776 42.07 6.88 39.68
N LYS A 777 41.73 7.36 40.90
CA LYS A 777 40.75 8.45 41.10
C LYS A 777 41.27 9.81 40.65
N LYS A 778 42.59 10.05 40.71
CA LYS A 778 43.21 11.31 40.26
C LYS A 778 43.22 11.44 38.73
N LEU A 779 43.54 10.36 38.02
CA LEU A 779 43.52 10.34 36.54
C LEU A 779 42.12 10.59 35.95
N LEU A 780 41.06 10.20 36.68
CA LEU A 780 39.67 10.39 36.26
C LEU A 780 39.11 11.81 36.50
N GLN A 781 39.82 12.68 37.24
CA GLN A 781 39.37 14.06 37.51
C GLN A 781 39.98 15.10 36.56
N GLU A 782 41.02 14.78 35.79
CA GLU A 782 41.70 15.77 34.93
C GLU A 782 41.08 15.94 33.52
N ASP A 783 40.25 14.99 33.04
CA ASP A 783 39.77 14.96 31.65
C ASP A 783 38.30 15.40 31.43
N THR A 784 37.73 16.30 32.25
CA THR A 784 36.42 16.92 31.93
C THR A 784 36.36 18.42 32.16
N PRO A 785 36.37 19.27 31.10
CA PRO A 785 36.13 20.70 31.25
C PRO A 785 34.62 21.01 31.31
N VAL A 786 34.09 21.27 32.51
CA VAL A 786 32.72 21.77 32.69
C VAL A 786 32.69 23.29 32.50
N ARG A 787 32.31 23.77 31.31
CA ARG A 787 31.92 25.17 31.07
C ARG A 787 30.58 25.47 31.78
N LYS A 788 30.62 26.14 32.92
CA LYS A 788 29.45 26.76 33.56
C LYS A 788 29.10 28.08 32.85
N ILE A 789 27.91 28.15 32.25
CA ILE A 789 27.26 29.43 31.89
C ILE A 789 26.30 29.78 33.05
N GLN A 790 26.55 30.93 33.70
CA GLN A 790 25.65 31.54 34.67
C GLN A 790 24.65 32.50 33.99
N ALA A 791 23.39 32.48 34.42
CA ALA A 791 22.58 33.68 34.71
C ALA A 791 21.34 33.27 35.54
N ASN A 792 21.39 33.36 36.88
CA ASN A 792 20.97 34.50 37.72
C ASN A 792 19.47 34.53 38.10
N LYS A 793 19.14 34.36 39.40
CA LYS A 793 18.12 35.17 40.08
C LYS A 793 18.18 35.09 41.63
N ARG A 794 18.67 36.21 42.18
CA ARG A 794 18.26 36.96 43.39
C ARG A 794 18.24 36.30 44.78
N VAL A 795 19.15 36.86 45.58
CA VAL A 795 19.29 36.84 47.05
C VAL A 795 18.30 37.80 47.73
N GLN A 796 17.86 37.43 48.93
CA GLN A 796 17.29 38.32 49.96
C GLN A 796 18.24 38.35 51.17
N GLY A 797 18.47 39.55 51.74
CA GLY A 797 18.76 39.72 53.18
C GLY A 797 20.09 40.39 53.59
N SER A 798 20.03 41.69 53.90
CA SER A 798 20.56 42.38 55.13
C SER A 798 21.96 41.98 55.66
N ARG A 799 22.95 42.85 55.97
CA ARG A 799 22.94 44.23 56.52
C ARG A 799 24.39 44.78 56.58
N ARG A 800 24.49 46.13 56.55
CA ARG A 800 25.49 47.05 57.19
C ARG A 800 26.81 47.43 56.48
N ARG A 801 26.81 48.72 56.10
CA ARG A 801 27.68 49.87 56.50
C ARG A 801 28.87 50.28 55.61
N SER A 802 28.84 51.60 55.33
CA SER A 802 29.90 52.56 54.95
C SER A 802 30.60 52.31 53.62
N ARG A 803 30.99 53.29 52.80
CA ARG A 803 31.19 54.74 52.90
C ARG A 803 31.41 55.24 51.45
N GLU A 804 31.17 56.53 51.17
CA GLU A 804 31.85 57.39 50.16
C GLU A 804 31.96 56.88 48.69
N GLY A 805 31.63 57.60 47.62
CA GLY A 805 31.25 58.98 47.39
C GLY A 805 31.40 59.27 45.88
N ARG A 806 30.64 60.29 45.41
CA ARG A 806 30.92 61.21 44.29
C ARG A 806 30.92 60.75 42.81
N SER A 807 30.07 61.50 42.06
CA SER A 807 30.22 62.05 40.68
C SER A 807 30.37 61.05 39.54
N GLN A 808 29.70 61.17 38.40
CA GLN A 808 29.07 62.31 37.73
C GLN A 808 28.00 61.78 36.77
#